data_AF-A0A2G7LNX9-F1
#
_entry.id   AF-A0A2G7LNX9-F1
#
_cell.length_a   1.000
_cell.length_b   1.000
_cell.length_c   1.000
_cell.angle_alpha   90.00
_cell.angle_beta   90.00
_cell.angle_gamma   90.00
#
_symmetry.space_group_name_H-M   'P 1'
#
loop_
_entity.id
_entity.type
_entity.pdbx_description
1 polymer ?
#
loop_
_entity_poly.entity_id
_entity_poly.type
_entity_poly.pdbx_seq_one_letter_code
_entity_poly.pdbx_strand_id
1 'polypeptide(L)'
;MFNVQSSPNGKPSHEEKDYPAIAVIGGSGEGKSTTIAGLSNPGFQESMLLFAGEGNTTSCISRIVINPELNKADIVVNKFKSKEEIRVELERHFKTSLVSELKNSLSSRPKKESEHRRFYAEAVGKKLSPIDATFRIDKLLQGFEDAWVRYQEIMVSSIEFIDKQADLSFRNNYFDCLKEEKNEANRMIDTFIDQKMFPHEESVSGVDENNTIFQLLNELCDLVYDKAMDCLRNAGFQLDENSAAAYAFNKSSEDFKISVQAVTNSKRVTAPSAACIIKEMVLRVPGPGLQIDNGMIETAYCVYDVVGFDNDGIDKIPERVQEALLTPVLYDAILFVRSTASPAARNRDYLKAIKHSVRPSKLLIAVTHFDRTSIFEQDEDPTPEIMQKQISQIKNDTMDLIESVIDMECPVKLPNKPDIICFANIVRKSRLGEDAVVFFRENDPYQMLRMSISKAFVQVRPKIKDHNIHQSQKGKFLLTKEPLNEIIGQIINGLTSSINDEYSVLRDRSNKLHHWTVDAVLWNLYHGRPHVSYAQVWENVSIKTFSNFIRICMENLTPSKIEIGVQMGKYSDRVKLEFESNLKLELDQVARKIFLESVDSSQTNSCKETILQLARTSKYNKWKIFDDLRKCLLNAVSQQSYLKDLLDSAVENANNSTYSRLFL
;
A
#
# COMPACT_ATOMS: atom_id res chain seq x y z
N MET A 1 20.39 10.88 37.60
CA MET A 1 20.33 9.56 36.93
C MET A 1 18.88 9.18 36.81
N PHE A 2 18.26 9.39 35.65
CA PHE A 2 16.91 8.89 35.38
C PHE A 2 17.08 7.59 34.58
N ASN A 3 16.65 6.48 35.16
CA ASN A 3 16.50 5.22 34.44
C ASN A 3 15.31 5.38 33.48
N VAL A 4 15.57 5.69 32.21
CA VAL A 4 14.57 5.49 31.16
C VAL A 4 14.49 3.99 30.92
N GLN A 5 13.61 3.32 31.65
CA GLN A 5 13.24 1.94 31.37
C GLN A 5 12.52 1.93 30.02
N SER A 6 13.12 1.25 29.03
CA SER A 6 12.40 0.83 27.84
C SER A 6 11.15 0.05 28.28
N SER A 7 9.98 0.44 27.78
CA SER A 7 8.73 -0.23 28.10
C SER A 7 8.85 -1.70 27.67
N PRO A 8 8.76 -2.67 28.61
CA PRO A 8 8.97 -4.09 28.30
C PRO A 8 7.92 -4.66 27.34
N ASN A 9 6.86 -3.91 27.05
CA ASN A 9 5.70 -4.36 26.25
C ASN A 9 5.64 -3.76 24.84
N GLY A 10 6.72 -3.15 24.32
CA GLY A 10 6.78 -2.61 22.95
C GLY A 10 5.86 -1.41 22.65
N LYS A 11 4.96 -1.05 23.57
CA LYS A 11 4.12 0.15 23.45
C LYS A 11 5.01 1.39 23.51
N PRO A 12 4.82 2.36 22.61
CA PRO A 12 5.52 3.64 22.72
C PRO A 12 5.26 4.21 24.10
N SER A 13 6.30 4.67 24.78
CA SER A 13 6.11 5.48 25.99
C SER A 13 5.18 6.66 25.64
N HIS A 14 4.46 7.20 26.62
CA HIS A 14 3.64 8.40 26.39
C HIS A 14 4.47 9.55 25.77
N GLU A 15 5.77 9.60 26.08
CA GLU A 15 6.75 10.57 25.55
C GLU A 15 7.06 10.39 24.05
N GLU A 16 7.09 9.15 23.55
CA GLU A 16 7.43 8.84 22.16
C GLU A 16 6.43 9.40 21.14
N LYS A 17 5.19 9.69 21.56
CA LYS A 17 4.13 10.22 20.68
C LYS A 17 4.32 11.70 20.34
N ASP A 18 5.06 12.43 21.16
CA ASP A 18 5.32 13.85 20.97
C ASP A 18 6.66 14.12 20.26
N TYR A 19 7.44 13.07 19.95
CA TYR A 19 8.68 13.22 19.20
C TYR A 19 8.42 13.85 17.83
N PRO A 20 9.32 14.75 17.37
CA PRO A 20 9.32 15.20 15.99
C PRO A 20 9.33 14.00 15.04
N ALA A 21 8.49 14.06 14.01
CA ALA A 21 8.28 12.95 13.11
C ALA A 21 8.40 13.39 11.66
N ILE A 22 9.09 12.57 10.86
CA ILE A 22 9.27 12.81 9.43
C ILE A 22 8.77 11.61 8.63
N ALA A 23 8.05 11.88 7.54
CA ALA A 23 7.73 10.88 6.52
C ALA A 23 8.75 10.97 5.38
N VAL A 24 9.40 9.87 5.03
CA VAL A 24 10.35 9.81 3.92
C VAL A 24 9.64 9.32 2.66
N ILE A 25 9.70 10.08 1.57
CA ILE A 25 9.08 9.78 0.28
C ILE A 25 10.13 9.85 -0.82
N GLY A 26 10.30 8.78 -1.60
CA GLY A 26 11.20 8.79 -2.75
C GLY A 26 11.74 7.40 -3.10
N GLY A 27 12.88 7.37 -3.78
CA GLY A 27 13.61 6.14 -4.05
C GLY A 27 14.00 5.42 -2.76
N SER A 28 13.61 4.16 -2.65
CA SER A 28 13.63 3.40 -1.39
C SER A 28 15.01 3.24 -0.74
N GLY A 29 16.04 3.01 -1.56
CA GLY A 29 17.42 2.90 -1.10
C GLY A 29 18.06 4.26 -0.80
N GLU A 30 17.62 5.34 -1.45
CA GLU A 30 18.15 6.69 -1.27
C GLU A 30 17.56 7.35 -0.02
N GLY A 31 16.26 7.19 0.22
CA GLY A 31 15.56 7.87 1.32
C GLY A 31 15.98 7.42 2.71
N LYS A 32 15.96 6.11 2.95
CA LYS A 32 16.36 5.55 4.26
C LYS A 32 17.84 5.75 4.51
N SER A 33 18.71 5.46 3.53
CA SER A 33 20.16 5.66 3.69
C SER A 33 20.51 7.11 4.05
N THR A 34 19.84 8.09 3.43
CA THR A 34 20.05 9.51 3.73
C THR A 34 19.74 9.88 5.18
N THR A 35 18.68 9.32 5.77
CA THR A 35 18.28 9.67 7.15
C THR A 35 19.10 8.94 8.21
N ILE A 36 19.60 7.73 7.90
CA ILE A 36 20.32 6.88 8.85
C ILE A 36 21.85 6.93 8.69
N ALA A 37 22.38 7.47 7.59
CA ALA A 37 23.83 7.56 7.38
C ALA A 37 24.50 8.65 8.26
N GLY A 38 23.74 9.44 9.00
CA GLY A 38 24.26 10.38 10.01
C GLY A 38 24.41 9.80 11.43
N LEU A 39 24.23 8.48 11.62
CA LEU A 39 24.39 7.85 12.93
C LEU A 39 25.85 7.87 13.40
N SER A 40 26.08 8.22 14.66
CA SER A 40 27.43 8.44 15.21
C SER A 40 28.25 7.14 15.38
N ASN A 41 27.58 6.00 15.54
CA ASN A 41 28.24 4.71 15.71
C ASN A 41 28.22 3.94 14.37
N PRO A 42 29.39 3.62 13.79
CA PRO A 42 29.49 2.93 12.50
C PRO A 42 28.78 1.56 12.45
N GLY A 43 28.76 0.80 13.55
CA GLY A 43 28.12 -0.53 13.58
C GLY A 43 26.59 -0.45 13.48
N PHE A 44 25.98 0.50 14.17
CA PHE A 44 24.54 0.77 14.03
C PHE A 44 24.21 1.38 12.67
N GLN A 45 25.08 2.27 12.16
CA GLN A 45 24.94 2.85 10.82
C GLN A 45 24.95 1.77 9.72
N GLU A 46 25.93 0.87 9.72
CA GLU A 46 26.01 -0.25 8.77
C GLU A 46 24.76 -1.13 8.82
N SER A 47 24.29 -1.47 10.03
CA SER A 47 23.09 -2.28 10.23
C SER A 47 21.86 -1.57 9.68
N MET A 48 21.69 -0.29 9.96
CA MET A 48 20.59 0.50 9.42
C MET A 48 20.68 0.65 7.90
N LEU A 49 21.88 0.78 7.31
CA LEU A 49 22.06 0.75 5.85
C LEU A 49 21.67 -0.60 5.24
N LEU A 50 21.95 -1.72 5.92
CA LEU A 50 21.45 -3.05 5.52
C LEU A 50 19.92 -3.12 5.58
N PHE A 51 19.32 -2.48 6.57
CA PHE A 51 17.87 -2.36 6.72
C PHE A 51 17.23 -1.49 5.61
N ALA A 52 17.89 -0.39 5.23
CA ALA A 52 17.45 0.50 4.16
C ALA A 52 17.48 -0.18 2.78
N GLY A 53 18.52 -0.97 2.50
CA GLY A 53 18.69 -1.78 1.31
C GLY A 53 18.96 -1.00 0.01
N GLU A 54 19.83 -1.53 -0.86
CA GLU A 54 19.85 -1.16 -2.28
C GLU A 54 18.96 -2.15 -3.03
N GLY A 55 17.75 -1.71 -3.39
CA GLY A 55 16.80 -2.51 -4.17
C GLY A 55 15.83 -3.29 -3.29
N ASN A 56 14.62 -2.72 -3.21
CA ASN A 56 13.39 -3.30 -2.68
C ASN A 56 13.34 -3.32 -1.14
N THR A 57 12.80 -2.25 -0.57
CA THR A 57 12.51 -2.16 0.86
C THR A 57 11.56 -3.26 1.33
N THR A 58 11.74 -3.63 2.58
CA THR A 58 10.72 -4.27 3.42
C THR A 58 9.34 -3.65 3.16
N SER A 59 8.32 -4.48 2.89
CA SER A 59 6.95 -4.04 2.57
C SER A 59 6.15 -3.58 3.80
N CYS A 60 6.80 -3.51 4.96
CA CYS A 60 6.19 -3.17 6.23
C CYS A 60 6.43 -1.70 6.61
N ILE A 61 5.43 -1.14 7.29
CA ILE A 61 5.52 0.20 7.87
C ILE A 61 6.60 0.14 8.95
N SER A 62 7.63 0.95 8.79
CA SER A 62 8.80 0.96 9.65
C SER A 62 8.93 2.32 10.33
N ARG A 63 8.89 2.33 11.66
CA ARG A 63 9.17 3.52 12.48
C ARG A 63 10.56 3.39 13.07
N ILE A 64 11.47 4.29 12.71
CA ILE A 64 12.83 4.33 13.23
C ILE A 64 12.90 5.49 14.23
N VAL A 65 13.15 5.20 15.50
CA VAL A 65 13.38 6.19 16.55
C VAL A 65 14.87 6.36 16.73
N ILE A 66 15.37 7.56 16.43
CA ILE A 66 16.76 7.94 16.67
C ILE A 66 16.79 8.69 17.99
N ASN A 67 17.46 8.11 18.99
CA ASN A 67 17.45 8.65 20.36
C ASN A 67 18.89 8.86 20.87
N PRO A 68 19.26 10.10 21.25
CA PRO A 68 20.60 10.41 21.76
C PRO A 68 20.90 9.83 23.15
N GLU A 69 19.88 9.42 23.90
CA GLU A 69 20.04 8.86 25.25
C GLU A 69 20.27 7.34 25.23
N LEU A 70 20.06 6.68 24.09
CA LEU A 70 20.30 5.24 23.96
C LEU A 70 21.78 4.95 23.74
N ASN A 71 22.24 3.81 24.26
CA ASN A 71 23.55 3.23 24.00
C ASN A 71 23.48 1.85 23.31
N LYS A 72 22.28 1.29 23.22
CA LYS A 72 21.95 0.00 22.62
C LYS A 72 20.71 0.15 21.77
N ALA A 73 20.49 -0.78 20.85
CA ALA A 73 19.36 -0.74 19.94
C ALA A 73 18.30 -1.78 20.27
N ASP A 74 17.07 -1.48 19.89
CA ASP A 74 15.92 -2.37 20.00
C ASP A 74 15.26 -2.57 18.64
N ILE A 75 14.74 -3.77 18.40
CA ILE A 75 13.82 -4.05 17.29
C ILE A 75 12.55 -4.66 17.87
N VAL A 76 11.42 -4.07 17.50
CA VAL A 76 10.10 -4.55 17.91
C VAL A 76 9.25 -4.77 16.66
N VAL A 77 8.86 -6.02 16.43
CA VAL A 77 7.79 -6.34 15.47
C VAL A 77 6.47 -6.23 16.20
N ASN A 78 5.73 -5.17 15.92
CA ASN A 78 4.45 -4.87 16.57
C ASN A 78 3.34 -5.79 16.06
N LYS A 79 3.38 -6.13 14.77
CA LYS A 79 2.35 -6.93 14.11
C LYS A 79 2.95 -7.80 13.02
N PHE A 80 2.51 -9.05 13.02
CA PHE A 80 2.63 -9.94 11.87
C PHE A 80 1.41 -9.83 10.96
N LYS A 81 1.58 -10.21 9.70
CA LYS A 81 0.46 -10.53 8.81
C LYS A 81 -0.27 -11.75 9.36
N SER A 82 -1.59 -11.72 9.31
CA SER A 82 -2.41 -12.91 9.56
C SER A 82 -2.14 -13.98 8.51
N LYS A 83 -2.43 -15.24 8.83
CA LYS A 83 -2.33 -16.34 7.85
C LYS A 83 -3.16 -16.07 6.59
N GLU A 84 -4.32 -15.41 6.75
CA GLU A 84 -5.17 -15.02 5.63
C GLU A 84 -4.52 -13.95 4.74
N GLU A 85 -3.89 -12.93 5.33
CA GLU A 85 -3.14 -11.93 4.57
C GLU A 85 -1.95 -12.56 3.82
N ILE A 86 -1.24 -13.49 4.46
CA ILE A 86 -0.17 -14.28 3.84
C ILE A 86 -0.73 -15.11 2.69
N ARG A 87 -1.87 -15.79 2.90
CA ARG A 87 -2.55 -16.61 1.88
C ARG A 87 -2.96 -15.80 0.67
N VAL A 88 -3.63 -14.66 0.85
CA VAL A 88 -4.06 -13.79 -0.26
C VAL A 88 -2.86 -13.27 -1.06
N GLU A 89 -1.77 -12.88 -0.39
CA GLU A 89 -0.54 -12.47 -1.07
C GLU A 89 0.07 -13.64 -1.85
N LEU A 90 0.25 -14.81 -1.20
CA LEU A 90 0.75 -16.02 -1.83
C LEU A 90 -0.10 -16.40 -3.04
N GLU A 91 -1.43 -16.44 -2.92
CA GLU A 91 -2.39 -16.74 -4.00
C GLU A 91 -2.18 -15.86 -5.23
N ARG A 92 -2.11 -14.54 -5.04
CA ARG A 92 -1.87 -13.59 -6.14
C ARG A 92 -0.55 -13.87 -6.86
N HIS A 93 0.49 -14.21 -6.09
CA HIS A 93 1.83 -14.51 -6.63
C HIS A 93 1.88 -15.89 -7.30
N PHE A 94 1.24 -16.89 -6.69
CA PHE A 94 1.11 -18.24 -7.20
C PHE A 94 0.34 -18.24 -8.52
N LYS A 95 -0.78 -17.51 -8.60
CA LYS A 95 -1.54 -17.31 -9.85
C LYS A 95 -0.65 -16.80 -10.98
N THR A 96 0.11 -15.73 -10.74
CA THR A 96 1.01 -15.14 -11.74
C THR A 96 2.02 -16.16 -12.27
N SER A 97 2.54 -17.00 -11.37
CA SER A 97 3.50 -18.07 -11.65
C SER A 97 2.90 -19.17 -12.50
N LEU A 98 1.73 -19.66 -12.07
CA LEU A 98 0.97 -20.69 -12.76
C LEU A 98 0.52 -20.22 -14.15
N VAL A 99 0.18 -18.94 -14.34
CA VAL A 99 -0.19 -18.37 -15.65
C VAL A 99 0.97 -18.45 -16.62
N SER A 100 2.16 -18.08 -16.14
CA SER A 100 3.38 -18.18 -16.93
C SER A 100 3.76 -19.64 -17.21
N GLU A 101 3.58 -20.54 -16.25
CA GLU A 101 3.95 -21.96 -16.40
C GLU A 101 2.99 -22.79 -17.22
N LEU A 102 1.69 -22.50 -17.17
CA LEU A 102 0.73 -23.15 -18.04
C LEU A 102 1.04 -22.82 -19.50
N LYS A 103 1.33 -21.55 -19.84
CA LYS A 103 1.79 -21.16 -21.19
C LYS A 103 2.98 -21.99 -21.68
N ASN A 104 3.96 -22.16 -20.80
CA ASN A 104 5.17 -22.91 -21.07
C ASN A 104 4.86 -24.41 -21.26
N SER A 105 4.07 -25.00 -20.36
CA SER A 105 3.68 -26.41 -20.38
C SER A 105 2.83 -26.76 -21.61
N LEU A 106 1.91 -25.87 -22.00
CA LEU A 106 1.12 -26.03 -23.22
C LEU A 106 2.01 -26.11 -24.47
N SER A 107 3.07 -25.31 -24.52
CA SER A 107 3.91 -25.14 -25.71
C SER A 107 5.07 -26.14 -25.80
N SER A 108 5.58 -26.61 -24.65
CA SER A 108 6.89 -27.28 -24.59
C SER A 108 6.94 -28.55 -23.73
N ARG A 109 5.82 -28.97 -23.13
CA ARG A 109 5.80 -30.19 -22.33
C ARG A 109 6.21 -31.41 -23.17
N PRO A 110 7.13 -32.26 -22.68
CA PRO A 110 7.52 -33.49 -23.36
C PRO A 110 6.33 -34.42 -23.64
N LYS A 111 6.40 -35.21 -24.71
CA LYS A 111 5.35 -36.20 -25.02
C LYS A 111 5.38 -37.42 -24.10
N LYS A 112 6.54 -37.75 -23.53
CA LYS A 112 6.71 -38.89 -22.63
C LYS A 112 6.38 -38.49 -21.19
N GLU A 113 5.44 -39.18 -20.57
CA GLU A 113 5.03 -38.91 -19.17
C GLU A 113 6.16 -39.06 -18.16
N SER A 114 7.10 -40.00 -18.39
CA SER A 114 8.27 -40.20 -17.53
C SER A 114 9.19 -38.97 -17.45
N GLU A 115 9.07 -38.02 -18.37
CA GLU A 115 9.87 -36.79 -18.42
C GLU A 115 9.14 -35.57 -17.81
N HIS A 116 7.84 -35.69 -17.51
CA HIS A 116 7.01 -34.57 -17.04
C HIS A 116 7.46 -34.02 -15.69
N ARG A 117 7.73 -34.89 -14.71
CA ARG A 117 8.15 -34.46 -13.37
C ARG A 117 9.46 -33.67 -13.40
N ARG A 118 10.42 -34.12 -14.22
CA ARG A 118 11.69 -33.40 -14.44
C ARG A 118 11.46 -32.06 -15.14
N PHE A 119 10.59 -32.01 -16.13
CA PHE A 119 10.21 -30.77 -16.81
C PHE A 119 9.64 -29.74 -15.84
N TYR A 120 8.69 -30.13 -14.96
CA TYR A 120 8.13 -29.22 -13.97
C TYR A 120 9.15 -28.78 -12.91
N ALA A 121 10.03 -29.68 -12.46
CA ALA A 121 11.11 -29.33 -11.53
C ALA A 121 12.11 -28.32 -12.15
N GLU A 122 12.49 -28.51 -13.41
CA GLU A 122 13.33 -27.56 -14.15
C GLU A 122 12.62 -26.21 -14.37
N ALA A 123 11.30 -26.22 -14.56
CA ALA A 123 10.48 -25.02 -14.70
C ALA A 123 10.44 -24.21 -13.40
N VAL A 124 10.17 -24.88 -12.26
CA VAL A 124 10.28 -24.28 -10.92
C VAL A 124 11.68 -23.71 -10.71
N GLY A 125 12.74 -24.49 -10.97
CA GLY A 125 14.14 -24.03 -10.84
C GLY A 125 14.46 -22.76 -11.64
N LYS A 126 13.86 -22.56 -12.81
CA LYS A 126 14.05 -21.37 -13.66
C LYS A 126 13.19 -20.17 -13.22
N LYS A 127 11.99 -20.41 -12.69
CA LYS A 127 11.02 -19.35 -12.34
C LYS A 127 10.97 -18.96 -10.87
N LEU A 128 11.73 -19.61 -9.99
CA LEU A 128 11.93 -19.13 -8.62
C LEU A 128 12.41 -17.66 -8.59
N SER A 129 13.27 -17.24 -9.52
CA SER A 129 13.83 -15.87 -9.60
C SER A 129 12.80 -14.71 -9.60
N PRO A 130 11.72 -14.71 -10.41
CA PRO A 130 10.65 -13.71 -10.30
C PRO A 130 9.71 -13.85 -9.09
N ILE A 131 9.42 -15.08 -8.67
CA ILE A 131 8.44 -15.42 -7.62
C ILE A 131 8.98 -15.06 -6.24
N ASP A 132 10.27 -15.35 -6.04
CA ASP A 132 11.06 -14.98 -4.88
C ASP A 132 11.36 -13.49 -4.82
N ALA A 133 11.24 -12.73 -5.91
CA ALA A 133 11.58 -11.31 -5.86
C ALA A 133 10.59 -10.46 -5.04
N THR A 134 9.30 -10.84 -5.01
CA THR A 134 8.23 -10.05 -4.36
C THR A 134 7.95 -10.47 -2.92
N PHE A 135 7.87 -11.78 -2.63
CA PHE A 135 7.59 -12.29 -1.29
C PHE A 135 8.80 -12.97 -0.63
N ARG A 136 9.87 -13.28 -1.39
CA ARG A 136 11.22 -13.65 -0.88
C ARG A 136 11.22 -14.88 0.02
N ILE A 137 10.46 -15.89 -0.39
CA ILE A 137 10.39 -17.19 0.29
C ILE A 137 11.75 -17.87 0.25
N ASP A 138 12.49 -17.79 -0.86
CA ASP A 138 13.88 -18.22 -0.95
C ASP A 138 14.74 -17.74 0.22
N LYS A 139 14.66 -16.45 0.55
CA LYS A 139 15.42 -15.88 1.64
C LYS A 139 14.96 -16.42 2.97
N LEU A 140 13.65 -16.49 3.20
CA LEU A 140 13.15 -17.05 4.43
C LEU A 140 13.66 -18.49 4.64
N LEU A 141 13.68 -19.28 3.57
CA LEU A 141 14.03 -20.70 3.59
C LEU A 141 15.54 -20.95 3.43
N GLN A 142 16.37 -19.91 3.30
CA GLN A 142 17.83 -20.06 3.35
C GLN A 142 18.21 -20.72 4.69
N GLY A 143 19.06 -21.75 4.64
CA GLY A 143 19.43 -22.51 5.83
C GLY A 143 18.35 -23.46 6.38
N PHE A 144 17.18 -23.56 5.73
CA PHE A 144 16.13 -24.53 6.03
C PHE A 144 15.94 -25.49 4.84
N GLU A 145 16.90 -26.38 4.62
CA GLU A 145 16.96 -27.27 3.44
C GLU A 145 15.68 -28.10 3.25
N ASP A 146 15.16 -28.72 4.32
CA ASP A 146 13.93 -29.51 4.25
C ASP A 146 12.70 -28.67 3.85
N ALA A 147 12.60 -27.45 4.39
CA ALA A 147 11.51 -26.54 4.07
C ALA A 147 11.61 -26.04 2.62
N TRP A 148 12.84 -25.80 2.15
CA TRP A 148 13.09 -25.45 0.75
C TRP A 148 12.68 -26.57 -0.21
N VAL A 149 13.06 -27.81 0.10
CA VAL A 149 12.63 -29.00 -0.68
C VAL A 149 11.11 -29.09 -0.68
N ARG A 150 10.46 -28.92 0.47
CA ARG A 150 9.00 -29.00 0.56
C ARG A 150 8.30 -27.90 -0.24
N TYR A 151 8.82 -26.68 -0.21
CA TYR A 151 8.32 -25.59 -1.05
C TYR A 151 8.42 -25.93 -2.54
N GLN A 152 9.55 -26.47 -2.99
CA GLN A 152 9.72 -26.89 -4.39
C GLN A 152 8.74 -27.99 -4.77
N GLU A 153 8.49 -28.97 -3.89
CA GLU A 153 7.49 -30.01 -4.11
C GLU A 153 6.09 -29.41 -4.28
N ILE A 154 5.68 -28.51 -3.39
CA ILE A 154 4.39 -27.81 -3.47
C ILE A 154 4.23 -27.10 -4.81
N MET A 155 5.25 -26.37 -5.26
CA MET A 155 5.26 -25.68 -6.55
C MET A 155 5.12 -26.65 -7.72
N VAL A 156 5.90 -27.74 -7.74
CA VAL A 156 5.88 -28.77 -8.79
C VAL A 156 4.50 -29.44 -8.84
N SER A 157 3.98 -29.88 -7.70
CA SER A 157 2.68 -30.54 -7.60
C SER A 157 1.54 -29.64 -8.07
N SER A 158 1.62 -28.34 -7.80
CA SER A 158 0.62 -27.37 -8.24
C SER A 158 0.61 -27.19 -9.76
N ILE A 159 1.79 -27.05 -10.37
CA ILE A 159 1.92 -26.94 -11.84
C ILE A 159 1.43 -28.22 -12.51
N GLU A 160 1.87 -29.38 -12.00
CA GLU A 160 1.47 -30.68 -12.53
C GLU A 160 -0.05 -30.89 -12.46
N PHE A 161 -0.67 -30.52 -11.35
CA PHE A 161 -2.12 -30.59 -11.19
C PHE A 161 -2.85 -29.70 -12.22
N ILE A 162 -2.46 -28.43 -12.36
CA ILE A 162 -3.12 -27.51 -13.30
C ILE A 162 -2.94 -27.97 -14.75
N ASP A 163 -1.74 -28.41 -15.13
CA ASP A 163 -1.48 -28.86 -16.48
C ASP A 163 -2.22 -30.17 -16.83
N LYS A 164 -2.42 -31.08 -15.87
CA LYS A 164 -3.28 -32.27 -16.04
C LYS A 164 -4.74 -31.92 -16.24
N GLN A 165 -5.20 -30.80 -15.67
CA GLN A 165 -6.56 -30.31 -15.82
C GLN A 165 -6.80 -29.58 -17.15
N ALA A 166 -5.73 -29.17 -17.84
CA ALA A 166 -5.80 -28.54 -19.17
C ALA A 166 -5.95 -29.63 -20.25
N ASP A 167 -7.19 -30.05 -20.48
CA ASP A 167 -7.55 -31.11 -21.42
C ASP A 167 -7.29 -30.75 -22.90
N LEU A 168 -7.41 -31.74 -23.78
CA LEU A 168 -7.13 -31.55 -25.21
C LEU A 168 -7.99 -30.44 -25.85
N SER A 169 -9.23 -30.26 -25.39
CA SER A 169 -10.13 -29.23 -25.90
C SER A 169 -9.63 -27.84 -25.54
N PHE A 170 -9.29 -27.62 -24.26
CA PHE A 170 -8.69 -26.37 -23.80
C PHE A 170 -7.40 -26.04 -24.56
N ARG A 171 -6.53 -27.04 -24.76
CA ARG A 171 -5.26 -26.87 -25.48
C ARG A 171 -5.47 -26.42 -26.92
N ASN A 172 -6.37 -27.07 -27.65
CA ASN A 172 -6.67 -26.72 -29.03
C ASN A 172 -7.25 -25.30 -29.12
N ASN A 173 -8.23 -24.99 -28.27
CA ASN A 173 -8.85 -23.67 -28.22
C ASN A 173 -7.82 -22.57 -27.89
N TYR A 174 -6.91 -22.81 -26.93
CA TYR A 174 -5.84 -21.87 -26.62
C TYR A 174 -4.94 -21.58 -27.82
N PHE A 175 -4.49 -22.62 -28.54
CA PHE A 175 -3.59 -22.44 -29.69
C PHE A 175 -4.29 -21.83 -30.90
N ASP A 176 -5.58 -22.07 -31.08
CA ASP A 176 -6.35 -21.42 -32.13
C ASP A 176 -6.59 -19.94 -31.80
N CYS A 177 -7.01 -19.62 -30.57
CA CYS A 177 -7.09 -18.23 -30.10
C CYS A 177 -5.73 -17.51 -30.14
N LEU A 178 -4.61 -18.20 -29.87
CA LEU A 178 -3.28 -17.58 -29.92
C LEU A 178 -2.89 -17.13 -31.34
N LYS A 179 -3.38 -17.81 -32.39
CA LYS A 179 -3.17 -17.44 -33.79
C LYS A 179 -4.00 -16.22 -34.19
N GLU A 180 -5.17 -16.05 -33.60
CA GLU A 180 -6.15 -15.01 -33.94
C GLU A 180 -5.96 -13.74 -33.07
N GLU A 181 -5.90 -13.90 -31.75
CA GLU A 181 -5.77 -12.79 -30.80
C GLU A 181 -5.01 -13.17 -29.52
N LYS A 182 -3.75 -12.73 -29.44
CA LYS A 182 -2.84 -13.01 -28.31
C LYS A 182 -3.40 -12.57 -26.95
N ASN A 183 -4.17 -11.48 -26.89
CA ASN A 183 -4.72 -10.97 -25.64
C ASN A 183 -5.81 -11.88 -25.08
N GLU A 184 -6.65 -12.44 -25.94
CA GLU A 184 -7.72 -13.35 -25.55
C GLU A 184 -7.16 -14.72 -25.11
N ALA A 185 -6.16 -15.24 -25.83
CA ALA A 185 -5.44 -16.43 -25.42
C ALA A 185 -4.78 -16.29 -24.03
N ASN A 186 -4.26 -15.09 -23.71
CA ASN A 186 -3.72 -14.80 -22.38
C ASN A 186 -4.81 -14.76 -21.30
N ARG A 187 -6.00 -14.23 -21.60
CA ARG A 187 -7.14 -14.19 -20.67
C ARG A 187 -7.72 -15.59 -20.41
N MET A 188 -7.76 -16.46 -21.40
CA MET A 188 -8.20 -17.85 -21.24
C MET A 188 -7.35 -18.59 -20.20
N ILE A 189 -6.03 -18.40 -20.25
CA ILE A 189 -5.11 -18.98 -19.26
C ILE A 189 -5.34 -18.40 -17.87
N ASP A 190 -5.51 -17.08 -17.77
CA ASP A 190 -5.77 -16.40 -16.49
C ASP A 190 -7.06 -16.92 -15.84
N THR A 191 -8.13 -17.04 -16.63
CA THR A 191 -9.45 -17.53 -16.20
C THR A 191 -9.41 -19.00 -15.80
N PHE A 192 -8.70 -19.84 -16.57
CA PHE A 192 -8.56 -21.26 -16.24
C PHE A 192 -7.86 -21.46 -14.90
N ILE A 193 -6.82 -20.66 -14.63
CA ILE A 193 -6.10 -20.74 -13.36
C ILE A 193 -6.95 -20.23 -12.21
N ASP A 194 -7.68 -19.13 -12.39
CA ASP A 194 -8.64 -18.65 -11.37
C ASP A 194 -9.65 -19.73 -11.01
N GLN A 195 -10.22 -20.43 -11.99
CA GLN A 195 -11.18 -21.50 -11.74
C GLN A 195 -10.58 -22.69 -10.99
N LYS A 196 -9.30 -23.01 -11.21
CA LYS A 196 -8.63 -24.14 -10.55
C LYS A 196 -8.10 -23.79 -9.17
N MET A 197 -7.66 -22.54 -8.97
CA MET A 197 -7.21 -22.05 -7.66
C MET A 197 -8.38 -21.72 -6.73
N PHE A 198 -9.48 -21.20 -7.27
CA PHE A 198 -10.66 -20.74 -6.54
C PHE A 198 -11.94 -21.42 -7.05
N PRO A 199 -12.05 -22.77 -6.99
CA PRO A 199 -13.29 -23.44 -7.38
C PRO A 199 -14.40 -22.98 -6.43
N HIS A 200 -15.47 -22.43 -7.00
CA HIS A 200 -16.65 -22.06 -6.22
C HIS A 200 -17.21 -23.31 -5.52
N GLU A 201 -17.43 -23.23 -4.20
CA GLU A 201 -17.98 -24.31 -3.36
C GLU A 201 -19.40 -24.79 -3.75
N GLU A 202 -19.98 -24.28 -4.84
CA GLU A 202 -21.34 -24.60 -5.24
C GLU A 202 -21.43 -24.94 -6.73
N SER A 203 -20.96 -26.13 -7.12
CA SER A 203 -21.66 -26.92 -8.14
C SER A 203 -21.12 -28.34 -8.20
N VAL A 204 -22.07 -29.28 -8.35
CA VAL A 204 -21.92 -30.74 -8.41
C VAL A 204 -21.91 -31.42 -7.04
N SER A 205 -23.00 -32.09 -6.68
CA SER A 205 -22.99 -33.20 -5.72
C SER A 205 -21.90 -34.19 -6.16
N GLY A 206 -20.74 -34.11 -5.50
CA GLY A 206 -19.46 -34.60 -5.99
C GLY A 206 -18.30 -33.58 -5.91
N VAL A 207 -18.43 -32.45 -5.21
CA VAL A 207 -17.29 -31.62 -4.80
C VAL A 207 -16.37 -32.48 -3.94
N ASP A 208 -15.26 -32.91 -4.52
CA ASP A 208 -14.17 -33.54 -3.79
C ASP A 208 -13.71 -32.54 -2.73
N GLU A 209 -13.82 -32.90 -1.45
CA GLU A 209 -13.31 -32.13 -0.29
C GLU A 209 -11.76 -31.91 -0.36
N ASN A 210 -11.13 -32.35 -1.45
CA ASN A 210 -9.72 -32.28 -1.76
C ASN A 210 -9.41 -31.31 -2.91
N ASN A 211 -9.66 -30.00 -2.74
CA ASN A 211 -8.99 -29.03 -3.62
C ASN A 211 -7.48 -29.04 -3.30
N THR A 212 -6.74 -29.84 -4.07
CA THR A 212 -5.30 -30.06 -3.87
C THR A 212 -4.51 -28.75 -3.90
N ILE A 213 -4.86 -27.78 -4.75
CA ILE A 213 -4.13 -26.49 -4.79
C ILE A 213 -4.40 -25.68 -3.53
N PHE A 214 -5.64 -25.63 -3.06
CA PHE A 214 -5.99 -24.93 -1.84
C PHE A 214 -5.30 -25.53 -0.60
N GLN A 215 -5.25 -26.86 -0.50
CA GLN A 215 -4.50 -27.56 0.54
C GLN A 215 -3.00 -27.26 0.48
N LEU A 216 -2.41 -27.30 -0.72
CA LEU A 216 -1.00 -26.97 -0.95
C LEU A 216 -0.67 -25.50 -0.62
N LEU A 217 -1.59 -24.57 -0.89
CA LEU A 217 -1.44 -23.16 -0.50
C LEU A 217 -1.52 -22.96 1.00
N ASN A 218 -2.44 -23.64 1.70
CA ASN A 218 -2.50 -23.59 3.16
C ASN A 218 -1.23 -24.16 3.80
N GLU A 219 -0.75 -25.28 3.27
CA GLU A 219 0.52 -25.86 3.71
C GLU A 219 1.70 -24.90 3.47
N LEU A 220 1.73 -24.21 2.33
CA LEU A 220 2.74 -23.18 2.07
C LEU A 220 2.63 -22.00 3.04
N CYS A 221 1.41 -21.57 3.37
CA CYS A 221 1.19 -20.51 4.36
C CYS A 221 1.73 -20.91 5.74
N ASP A 222 1.46 -22.14 6.17
CA ASP A 222 1.94 -22.68 7.44
C ASP A 222 3.47 -22.79 7.45
N LEU A 223 4.05 -23.34 6.37
CA LEU A 223 5.50 -23.42 6.19
C LEU A 223 6.16 -22.03 6.30
N VAL A 224 5.63 -21.03 5.60
CA VAL A 224 6.13 -19.64 5.63
C VAL A 224 6.02 -19.07 7.04
N TYR A 225 4.87 -19.22 7.70
CA TYR A 225 4.65 -18.65 9.02
C TYR A 225 5.61 -19.26 10.04
N ASP A 226 5.69 -20.59 10.08
CA ASP A 226 6.52 -21.33 11.04
C ASP A 226 8.01 -21.02 10.85
N LYS A 227 8.50 -21.05 9.60
CA LYS A 227 9.90 -20.76 9.32
C LYS A 227 10.26 -19.31 9.62
N ALA A 228 9.32 -18.37 9.46
CA ALA A 228 9.56 -16.98 9.80
C ALA A 228 9.64 -16.78 11.31
N MET A 229 8.82 -17.48 12.10
CA MET A 229 8.95 -17.49 13.57
C MET A 229 10.30 -18.09 14.00
N ASP A 230 10.71 -19.20 13.37
CA ASP A 230 12.03 -19.81 13.63
C ASP A 230 13.18 -18.86 13.29
N CYS A 231 13.11 -18.17 12.15
CA CYS A 231 14.08 -17.16 11.73
C CYS A 231 14.25 -16.06 12.79
N LEU A 232 13.14 -15.53 13.33
CA LEU A 232 13.17 -14.51 14.39
C LEU A 232 13.75 -15.07 15.70
N ARG A 233 13.33 -16.27 16.13
CA ARG A 233 13.89 -16.91 17.34
C ARG A 233 15.40 -17.09 17.22
N ASN A 234 15.88 -17.58 16.08
CA ASN A 234 17.30 -17.81 15.81
C ASN A 234 18.11 -16.50 15.80
N ALA A 235 17.49 -15.39 15.42
CA ALA A 235 18.09 -14.06 15.51
C ALA A 235 18.00 -13.43 16.91
N GLY A 236 17.49 -14.15 17.91
CA GLY A 236 17.44 -13.73 19.30
C GLY A 236 16.28 -12.79 19.63
N PHE A 237 15.16 -12.90 18.89
CA PHE A 237 13.88 -12.30 19.27
C PHE A 237 13.15 -13.18 20.28
N GLN A 238 12.53 -12.53 21.27
CA GLN A 238 11.52 -13.12 22.13
C GLN A 238 10.16 -12.99 21.45
N LEU A 239 9.50 -14.11 21.18
CA LEU A 239 8.15 -14.11 20.60
C LEU A 239 7.10 -14.09 21.70
N ASP A 240 6.14 -13.18 21.62
CA ASP A 240 4.95 -13.19 22.45
C ASP A 240 3.78 -13.78 21.64
N GLU A 241 3.50 -15.06 21.91
CA GLU A 241 2.45 -15.82 21.23
C GLU A 241 1.04 -15.27 21.52
N ASN A 242 0.86 -14.53 22.63
CA ASN A 242 -0.43 -13.96 22.99
C ASN A 242 -0.72 -12.63 22.29
N SER A 243 0.32 -11.86 21.96
CA SER A 243 0.19 -10.54 21.32
C SER A 243 0.59 -10.50 19.85
N ALA A 244 1.04 -11.63 19.29
CA ALA A 244 1.54 -11.73 17.91
C ALA A 244 2.62 -10.67 17.62
N ALA A 245 3.56 -10.54 18.55
CA ALA A 245 4.67 -9.59 18.50
C ALA A 245 6.01 -10.29 18.75
N ALA A 246 7.10 -9.66 18.32
CA ALA A 246 8.45 -10.15 18.56
C ALA A 246 9.38 -9.02 18.98
N TYR A 247 10.25 -9.32 19.94
CA TYR A 247 11.07 -8.30 20.60
C TYR A 247 12.55 -8.69 20.65
N ALA A 248 13.41 -7.79 20.24
CA ALA A 248 14.86 -7.90 20.36
C ALA A 248 15.37 -6.63 21.06
N PHE A 249 15.49 -6.68 22.39
CA PHE A 249 15.88 -5.53 23.22
C PHE A 249 17.37 -5.50 23.57
N ASN A 250 17.88 -4.30 23.85
CA ASN A 250 19.21 -4.04 24.41
C ASN A 250 20.35 -4.70 23.61
N LYS A 251 20.26 -4.65 22.28
CA LYS A 251 21.25 -5.25 21.38
C LYS A 251 22.48 -4.35 21.24
N SER A 252 23.66 -4.99 21.29
CA SER A 252 24.92 -4.38 20.86
C SER A 252 24.87 -4.10 19.35
N SER A 253 25.85 -3.38 18.79
CA SER A 253 25.94 -3.16 17.34
C SER A 253 25.96 -4.47 16.54
N GLU A 254 26.68 -5.47 17.04
CA GLU A 254 26.86 -6.78 16.42
C GLU A 254 25.56 -7.61 16.49
N ASP A 255 24.94 -7.68 17.66
CA ASP A 255 23.67 -8.41 17.82
C ASP A 255 22.52 -7.73 17.08
N PHE A 256 22.56 -6.40 17.00
CA PHE A 256 21.60 -5.61 16.24
C PHE A 256 21.72 -5.91 14.74
N LYS A 257 22.94 -6.06 14.21
CA LYS A 257 23.17 -6.46 12.82
C LYS A 257 22.49 -7.79 12.49
N ILE A 258 22.64 -8.80 13.36
CA ILE A 258 21.98 -10.11 13.21
C ILE A 258 20.46 -9.95 13.24
N SER A 259 19.95 -9.17 14.20
CA SER A 259 18.52 -8.93 14.35
C SER A 259 17.92 -8.20 13.13
N VAL A 260 18.65 -7.23 12.58
CA VAL A 260 18.28 -6.51 11.35
C VAL A 260 18.28 -7.43 10.14
N GLN A 261 19.27 -8.32 10.00
CA GLN A 261 19.35 -9.27 8.89
C GLN A 261 18.12 -10.18 8.82
N ALA A 262 17.58 -10.58 9.99
CA ALA A 262 16.38 -11.40 10.09
C ALA A 262 15.07 -10.67 9.75
N VAL A 263 15.07 -9.33 9.71
CA VAL A 263 13.86 -8.53 9.42
C VAL A 263 13.99 -7.66 8.17
N THR A 264 15.14 -7.65 7.49
CA THR A 264 15.38 -6.90 6.25
C THR A 264 15.14 -7.75 5.01
N ASN A 265 14.66 -7.11 3.94
CA ASN A 265 14.50 -7.76 2.64
C ASN A 265 15.66 -7.48 1.65
N SER A 266 16.76 -6.88 2.13
CA SER A 266 17.87 -6.38 1.30
C SER A 266 18.59 -7.46 0.48
N LYS A 267 18.68 -7.33 -0.85
CA LYS A 267 19.36 -8.30 -1.75
C LYS A 267 20.83 -8.57 -1.42
N ARG A 268 21.51 -7.63 -0.75
CA ARG A 268 22.92 -7.76 -0.35
C ARG A 268 23.13 -8.74 0.80
N VAL A 269 22.06 -9.09 1.52
CA VAL A 269 22.09 -10.01 2.65
C VAL A 269 21.63 -11.39 2.18
N THR A 270 22.47 -12.40 2.36
CA THR A 270 22.19 -13.82 2.07
C THR A 270 21.80 -14.60 3.33
N ALA A 271 21.54 -13.91 4.44
CA ALA A 271 21.05 -14.51 5.65
C ALA A 271 19.52 -14.65 5.59
N PRO A 272 18.95 -15.62 6.34
CA PRO A 272 17.50 -15.84 6.34
C PRO A 272 16.74 -14.64 6.89
N SER A 273 15.53 -14.40 6.37
CA SER A 273 14.72 -13.24 6.76
C SER A 273 13.22 -13.51 6.82
N ALA A 274 12.60 -13.06 7.90
CA ALA A 274 11.16 -13.07 8.17
C ALA A 274 10.43 -11.84 7.63
N ALA A 275 11.09 -10.98 6.85
CA ALA A 275 10.52 -9.72 6.33
C ALA A 275 9.17 -9.89 5.60
N CYS A 276 8.90 -11.04 5.00
CA CYS A 276 7.70 -11.32 4.23
C CYS A 276 6.41 -11.35 5.06
N ILE A 277 6.49 -11.70 6.35
CA ILE A 277 5.34 -11.78 7.26
C ILE A 277 5.23 -10.59 8.21
N ILE A 278 6.22 -9.70 8.24
CA ILE A 278 6.20 -8.53 9.12
C ILE A 278 5.25 -7.50 8.51
N LYS A 279 4.35 -6.94 9.33
CA LYS A 279 3.40 -5.90 8.91
C LYS A 279 3.80 -4.52 9.42
N GLU A 280 4.24 -4.47 10.68
CA GLU A 280 4.59 -3.23 11.36
C GLU A 280 5.76 -3.46 12.32
N MET A 281 6.76 -2.59 12.30
CA MET A 281 7.86 -2.66 13.24
C MET A 281 8.43 -1.30 13.65
N VAL A 282 9.12 -1.31 14.79
CA VAL A 282 9.80 -0.16 15.37
C VAL A 282 11.25 -0.52 15.62
N LEU A 283 12.17 0.29 15.11
CA LEU A 283 13.59 0.21 15.43
C LEU A 283 13.93 1.39 16.32
N ARG A 284 14.54 1.16 17.48
CA ARG A 284 15.08 2.22 18.33
C ARG A 284 16.58 2.13 18.27
N VAL A 285 17.24 3.17 17.77
CA VAL A 285 18.68 3.17 17.55
C VAL A 285 19.33 4.36 18.23
N PRO A 286 20.53 4.16 18.82
CA PRO A 286 21.30 5.26 19.37
C PRO A 286 21.81 6.14 18.23
N GLY A 287 21.66 7.46 18.36
CA GLY A 287 22.11 8.39 17.34
C GLY A 287 21.84 9.84 17.72
N PRO A 288 22.37 10.78 16.93
CA PRO A 288 22.34 12.18 17.31
C PRO A 288 20.92 12.74 17.12
N GLY A 289 20.35 13.33 18.17
CA GLY A 289 18.96 13.80 18.19
C GLY A 289 18.78 15.16 17.50
N LEU A 290 17.64 15.80 17.71
CA LEU A 290 17.33 17.12 17.16
C LEU A 290 17.54 18.21 18.22
N GLN A 291 18.22 19.29 17.83
CA GLN A 291 18.27 20.50 18.65
C GLN A 291 17.02 21.33 18.36
N ILE A 292 16.16 21.49 19.37
CA ILE A 292 14.92 22.26 19.30
C ILE A 292 15.12 23.54 20.14
N ASP A 293 14.66 24.68 19.64
CA ASP A 293 14.66 25.98 20.34
C ASP A 293 16.02 26.44 20.92
N ASN A 294 17.12 26.18 20.20
CA ASN A 294 18.50 26.46 20.66
C ASN A 294 18.85 25.80 22.01
N GLY A 295 18.15 24.73 22.37
CA GLY A 295 18.41 23.97 23.59
C GLY A 295 19.76 23.26 23.56
N MET A 296 20.36 23.11 24.75
CA MET A 296 21.60 22.34 24.95
C MET A 296 21.39 20.82 24.89
N ILE A 297 20.14 20.35 24.89
CA ILE A 297 19.77 18.94 24.96
C ILE A 297 19.18 18.52 23.60
N GLU A 298 19.71 17.43 23.04
CA GLU A 298 19.16 16.83 21.83
C GLU A 298 17.90 16.02 22.16
N THR A 299 16.85 16.18 21.36
CA THR A 299 15.57 15.46 21.50
C THR A 299 15.51 14.30 20.52
N ALA A 300 15.00 13.14 20.93
CA ALA A 300 14.78 12.01 20.03
C ALA A 300 13.76 12.35 18.92
N TYR A 301 13.86 11.69 17.77
CA TYR A 301 12.93 11.91 16.65
C TYR A 301 12.62 10.61 15.92
N CYS A 302 11.51 10.62 15.18
CA CYS A 302 10.98 9.48 14.46
C CYS A 302 11.10 9.67 12.95
N VAL A 303 11.68 8.68 12.28
CA VAL A 303 11.68 8.54 10.82
C VAL A 303 10.68 7.45 10.47
N TYR A 304 9.62 7.83 9.78
CA TYR A 304 8.67 6.89 9.22
C TYR A 304 9.03 6.67 7.76
N ASP A 305 9.45 5.45 7.50
CA ASP A 305 9.69 5.00 6.15
C ASP A 305 8.36 4.57 5.55
N VAL A 306 7.90 5.34 4.58
CA VAL A 306 6.66 5.06 3.89
C VAL A 306 6.97 4.54 2.50
N VAL A 307 7.46 3.29 2.50
CA VAL A 307 7.60 2.30 1.42
C VAL A 307 8.27 2.75 0.11
N GLY A 308 9.23 1.94 -0.34
CA GLY A 308 9.79 2.00 -1.68
C GLY A 308 8.84 1.61 -2.80
N PHE A 309 8.16 2.58 -3.38
CA PHE A 309 7.14 2.41 -4.43
C PHE A 309 7.66 1.88 -5.79
N ASP A 310 8.96 1.64 -5.93
CA ASP A 310 9.58 1.29 -7.22
C ASP A 310 9.30 -0.15 -7.67
N ASN A 311 8.91 -1.04 -6.75
CA ASN A 311 8.71 -2.46 -7.05
C ASN A 311 7.37 -2.77 -7.73
N ASP A 312 6.37 -1.91 -7.52
CA ASP A 312 4.99 -2.16 -7.94
C ASP A 312 4.64 -1.49 -9.28
N GLY A 313 5.59 -0.74 -9.86
CA GLY A 313 5.43 0.04 -11.10
C GLY A 313 5.22 1.54 -10.85
N ILE A 314 5.75 2.38 -11.75
CA ILE A 314 5.70 3.87 -11.64
C ILE A 314 4.26 4.37 -11.52
N ASP A 315 3.31 3.73 -12.20
CA ASP A 315 1.90 4.14 -12.23
C ASP A 315 1.19 4.04 -10.87
N LYS A 316 1.73 3.27 -9.92
CA LYS A 316 1.16 3.10 -8.57
C LYS A 316 1.75 4.05 -7.54
N ILE A 317 2.74 4.86 -7.91
CA ILE A 317 3.37 5.84 -7.01
C ILE A 317 2.32 6.77 -6.36
N PRO A 318 1.34 7.33 -7.10
CA PRO A 318 0.37 8.26 -6.50
C PRO A 318 -0.51 7.62 -5.42
N GLU A 319 -1.09 6.46 -5.70
CA GLU A 319 -1.98 5.74 -4.76
C GLU A 319 -1.25 5.38 -3.48
N ARG A 320 0.00 4.93 -3.61
CA ARG A 320 0.76 4.44 -2.48
C ARG A 320 1.35 5.56 -1.61
N VAL A 321 1.77 6.67 -2.22
CA VAL A 321 2.12 7.90 -1.49
C VAL A 321 0.89 8.48 -0.78
N GLN A 322 -0.29 8.36 -1.39
CA GLN A 322 -1.53 8.75 -0.74
C GLN A 322 -1.84 7.84 0.46
N GLU A 323 -1.86 6.51 0.30
CA GLU A 323 -1.99 5.56 1.43
C GLU A 323 -1.01 5.86 2.57
N ALA A 324 0.24 6.11 2.20
CA ALA A 324 1.33 6.48 3.09
C ALA A 324 1.04 7.75 3.90
N LEU A 325 0.65 8.83 3.24
CA LEU A 325 0.38 10.13 3.86
C LEU A 325 -0.97 10.18 4.58
N LEU A 326 -1.86 9.22 4.31
CA LEU A 326 -3.13 9.05 5.00
C LEU A 326 -3.01 8.21 6.28
N THR A 327 -1.86 7.57 6.54
CA THR A 327 -1.59 6.88 7.81
C THR A 327 -1.80 7.81 9.01
N PRO A 328 -2.32 7.32 10.16
CA PRO A 328 -2.71 8.13 11.33
C PRO A 328 -1.51 8.65 12.15
N VAL A 329 -0.45 9.09 11.48
CA VAL A 329 0.79 9.56 12.08
C VAL A 329 0.94 11.06 11.84
N LEU A 330 1.21 11.80 12.91
CA LEU A 330 1.50 13.25 12.86
C LEU A 330 2.93 13.50 12.39
N TYR A 331 3.13 13.67 11.08
CA TYR A 331 4.42 14.09 10.52
C TYR A 331 4.54 15.62 10.55
N ASP A 332 5.66 16.13 11.06
CA ASP A 332 6.01 17.55 10.98
C ASP A 332 6.61 17.93 9.63
N ALA A 333 7.35 16.99 9.04
CA ALA A 333 8.00 17.17 7.75
C ALA A 333 7.79 15.98 6.82
N ILE A 334 7.74 16.29 5.53
CA ILE A 334 7.85 15.31 4.45
C ILE A 334 9.25 15.50 3.87
N LEU A 335 10.09 14.46 3.93
CA LEU A 335 11.40 14.44 3.28
C LEU A 335 11.26 13.77 1.91
N PHE A 336 11.21 14.59 0.86
CA PHE A 336 11.24 14.11 -0.52
C PHE A 336 12.67 13.83 -0.95
N VAL A 337 12.96 12.58 -1.34
CA VAL A 337 14.31 12.15 -1.73
C VAL A 337 14.35 11.89 -3.23
N ARG A 338 15.25 12.60 -3.91
CA ARG A 338 15.52 12.43 -5.34
C ARG A 338 17.01 12.19 -5.58
N SER A 339 17.31 11.45 -6.64
CA SER A 339 18.66 11.30 -7.16
C SER A 339 18.99 12.47 -8.10
N THR A 340 20.26 12.87 -8.20
CA THR A 340 20.74 13.72 -9.32
C THR A 340 20.54 13.04 -10.68
N ALA A 341 20.59 11.71 -10.71
CA ALA A 341 20.44 10.90 -11.92
C ALA A 341 18.98 10.52 -12.25
N SER A 342 17.99 10.86 -11.41
CA SER A 342 16.62 10.42 -11.63
C SER A 342 15.91 11.27 -12.71
N PRO A 343 15.12 10.64 -13.62
CA PRO A 343 14.43 11.37 -14.66
C PRO A 343 13.35 12.30 -14.07
N ALA A 344 13.19 13.48 -14.66
CA ALA A 344 12.26 14.51 -14.17
C ALA A 344 10.80 14.01 -14.10
N ALA A 345 10.36 13.18 -15.06
CA ALA A 345 9.01 12.61 -15.07
C ALA A 345 8.67 11.86 -13.77
N ARG A 346 9.56 10.98 -13.32
CA ARG A 346 9.38 10.22 -12.07
C ARG A 346 9.28 11.13 -10.84
N ASN A 347 10.13 12.17 -10.78
CA ASN A 347 10.07 13.13 -9.67
C ASN A 347 8.77 13.95 -9.68
N ARG A 348 8.21 14.25 -10.86
CA ARG A 348 6.91 14.92 -10.98
C ARG A 348 5.77 14.08 -10.39
N ASP A 349 5.79 12.77 -10.57
CA ASP A 349 4.73 11.90 -10.04
C ASP A 349 4.75 11.83 -8.51
N TYR A 350 5.93 11.80 -7.88
CA TYR A 350 6.04 11.96 -6.43
C TYR A 350 5.54 13.32 -5.96
N LEU A 351 5.92 14.41 -6.62
CA LEU A 351 5.50 15.76 -6.24
C LEU A 351 4.00 15.99 -6.42
N LYS A 352 3.38 15.42 -7.46
CA LYS A 352 1.92 15.41 -7.63
C LYS A 352 1.23 14.68 -6.49
N ALA A 353 1.77 13.54 -6.07
CA ALA A 353 1.21 12.78 -4.96
C ALA A 353 1.36 13.55 -3.62
N ILE A 354 2.50 14.20 -3.39
CA ILE A 354 2.72 15.07 -2.22
C ILE A 354 1.78 16.28 -2.24
N LYS A 355 1.49 16.84 -3.41
CA LYS A 355 0.48 17.92 -3.57
C LYS A 355 -0.90 17.48 -3.07
N HIS A 356 -1.26 16.22 -3.28
CA HIS A 356 -2.50 15.64 -2.77
C HIS A 356 -2.44 15.25 -1.28
N SER A 357 -1.32 15.50 -0.59
CA SER A 357 -1.25 15.32 0.87
C SER A 357 -2.24 16.23 1.56
N VAL A 358 -3.01 15.71 2.50
CA VAL A 358 -4.10 16.49 3.12
C VAL A 358 -3.69 17.10 4.46
N ARG A 359 -2.48 16.82 4.96
CA ARG A 359 -1.98 17.20 6.30
C ARG A 359 -1.03 18.40 6.30
N PRO A 360 -1.09 19.33 7.26
CA PRO A 360 -0.11 20.41 7.37
C PRO A 360 1.25 19.82 7.66
N SER A 361 2.21 20.02 6.76
CA SER A 361 3.58 19.53 6.90
C SER A 361 4.54 20.46 6.17
N LYS A 362 5.83 20.39 6.51
CA LYS A 362 6.89 21.11 5.79
C LYS A 362 7.56 20.17 4.79
N LEU A 363 7.62 20.55 3.53
CA LEU A 363 8.40 19.81 2.53
C LEU A 363 9.89 20.14 2.70
N LEU A 364 10.71 19.11 2.84
CA LEU A 364 12.16 19.12 2.81
C LEU A 364 12.62 18.26 1.64
N ILE A 365 13.77 18.56 1.06
CA ILE A 365 14.29 17.80 -0.09
C ILE A 365 15.71 17.33 0.17
N ALA A 366 15.93 16.03 0.02
CA ALA A 366 17.27 15.45 -0.09
C ALA A 366 17.56 15.12 -1.55
N VAL A 367 18.61 15.75 -2.10
CA VAL A 367 19.13 15.43 -3.43
C VAL A 367 20.36 14.55 -3.24
N THR A 368 20.23 13.26 -3.49
CA THR A 368 21.30 12.27 -3.32
C THR A 368 22.14 12.11 -4.58
N HIS A 369 23.27 11.41 -4.45
CA HIS A 369 24.21 11.15 -5.55
C HIS A 369 24.83 12.42 -6.16
N PHE A 370 25.08 13.43 -5.33
CA PHE A 370 25.80 14.62 -5.78
C PHE A 370 27.20 14.29 -6.35
N ASP A 371 27.83 13.24 -5.83
CA ASP A 371 29.10 12.68 -6.27
C ASP A 371 29.07 12.09 -7.70
N ARG A 372 27.89 11.92 -8.30
CA ARG A 372 27.72 11.49 -9.70
C ARG A 372 27.57 12.63 -10.70
N THR A 373 27.74 13.86 -10.25
CA THR A 373 27.70 15.03 -11.13
C THR A 373 28.99 15.14 -11.94
N SER A 374 28.91 15.76 -13.12
CA SER A 374 30.02 15.85 -14.07
C SER A 374 31.26 16.60 -13.54
N ILE A 375 31.15 17.35 -12.45
CA ILE A 375 32.28 18.03 -11.80
C ILE A 375 33.28 17.04 -11.19
N PHE A 376 32.87 15.80 -10.89
CA PHE A 376 33.73 14.74 -10.36
C PHE A 376 34.27 13.79 -11.44
N GLU A 377 33.96 14.08 -12.71
CA GLU A 377 34.44 13.32 -13.88
C GLU A 377 35.60 14.01 -14.60
N GLN A 378 36.03 15.17 -14.10
CA GLN A 378 37.10 15.99 -14.67
C GLN A 378 38.49 15.50 -14.24
N ASP A 379 39.52 15.87 -15.01
CA ASP A 379 40.91 15.52 -14.71
C ASP A 379 41.48 16.31 -13.52
N GLU A 380 40.92 17.49 -13.22
CA GLU A 380 41.28 18.34 -12.08
C GLU A 380 40.30 18.15 -10.92
N ASP A 381 40.81 18.21 -9.68
CA ASP A 381 40.00 18.12 -8.47
C ASP A 381 39.06 19.35 -8.35
N PRO A 382 37.78 19.16 -7.98
CA PRO A 382 36.81 20.26 -7.93
C PRO A 382 37.06 21.20 -6.74
N THR A 383 37.12 22.51 -6.99
CA THR A 383 37.28 23.52 -5.93
C THR A 383 35.97 23.76 -5.15
N PRO A 384 36.05 24.30 -3.91
CA PRO A 384 34.88 24.69 -3.11
C PRO A 384 33.89 25.60 -3.85
N GLU A 385 34.37 26.54 -4.67
CA GLU A 385 33.52 27.44 -5.46
C GLU A 385 32.75 26.70 -6.55
N ILE A 386 33.39 25.74 -7.23
CA ILE A 386 32.76 24.89 -8.25
C ILE A 386 31.67 24.03 -7.62
N MET A 387 31.97 23.42 -6.46
CA MET A 387 30.99 22.63 -5.70
C MET A 387 29.78 23.49 -5.29
N GLN A 388 30.03 24.68 -4.72
CA GLN A 388 28.96 25.57 -4.29
C GLN A 388 28.09 26.06 -5.45
N LYS A 389 28.69 26.33 -6.61
CA LYS A 389 27.97 26.69 -7.84
C LYS A 389 27.09 25.54 -8.32
N GLN A 390 27.61 24.31 -8.33
CA GLN A 390 26.85 23.12 -8.72
C GLN A 390 25.68 22.84 -7.76
N ILE A 391 25.90 22.96 -6.44
CA ILE A 391 24.84 22.86 -5.43
C ILE A 391 23.77 23.92 -5.68
N SER A 392 24.16 25.16 -5.94
CA SER A 392 23.23 26.25 -6.21
C SER A 392 22.38 26.00 -7.46
N GLN A 393 22.98 25.48 -8.52
CA GLN A 393 22.26 25.09 -9.74
C GLN A 393 21.22 24.00 -9.45
N ILE A 394 21.62 22.92 -8.78
CA ILE A 394 20.73 21.80 -8.42
C ILE A 394 19.56 22.29 -7.56
N LYS A 395 19.81 23.20 -6.62
CA LYS A 395 18.77 23.80 -5.78
C LYS A 395 17.78 24.61 -6.61
N ASN A 396 18.25 25.41 -7.57
CA ASN A 396 17.37 26.16 -8.48
C ASN A 396 16.55 25.21 -9.35
N ASP A 397 17.18 24.23 -10.02
CA ASP A 397 16.49 23.26 -10.87
C ASP A 397 15.43 22.46 -10.10
N THR A 398 15.71 22.19 -8.83
CA THR A 398 14.77 21.50 -7.94
C THR A 398 13.60 22.39 -7.54
N MET A 399 13.83 23.67 -7.25
CA MET A 399 12.75 24.63 -7.02
C MET A 399 11.86 24.77 -8.26
N ASP A 400 12.45 24.95 -9.44
CA ASP A 400 11.72 25.07 -10.70
C ASP A 400 10.84 23.83 -10.97
N LEU A 401 11.37 22.64 -10.66
CA LEU A 401 10.59 21.40 -10.75
C LEU A 401 9.38 21.39 -9.81
N ILE A 402 9.55 21.85 -8.56
CA ILE A 402 8.45 21.91 -7.58
C ILE A 402 7.40 22.91 -8.05
N GLU A 403 7.82 24.11 -8.43
CA GLU A 403 6.94 25.18 -8.90
C GLU A 403 6.18 24.77 -10.18
N SER A 404 6.76 23.89 -11.00
CA SER A 404 6.07 23.34 -12.17
C SER A 404 4.94 22.33 -11.85
N VAL A 405 4.86 21.84 -10.62
CA VAL A 405 3.92 20.77 -10.21
C VAL A 405 2.98 21.22 -9.10
N ILE A 406 3.53 21.86 -8.06
CA ILE A 406 2.84 22.23 -6.84
C ILE A 406 2.50 23.72 -6.91
N ASP A 407 1.20 24.01 -6.93
CA ASP A 407 0.68 25.36 -6.89
C ASP A 407 0.73 25.93 -5.46
N MET A 408 0.53 27.25 -5.35
CA MET A 408 0.60 27.97 -4.07
C MET A 408 -0.50 27.55 -3.08
N GLU A 409 -1.56 26.90 -3.53
CA GLU A 409 -2.67 26.41 -2.69
C GLU A 409 -2.34 25.06 -2.02
N CYS A 410 -1.13 24.55 -2.19
CA CYS A 410 -0.73 23.28 -1.61
C CYS A 410 -0.78 23.29 -0.06
N PRO A 411 -1.41 22.28 0.57
CA PRO A 411 -1.48 22.11 2.02
C PRO A 411 -0.13 21.88 2.71
N VAL A 412 0.88 21.49 1.94
CA VAL A 412 2.27 21.29 2.38
C VAL A 412 3.03 22.60 2.19
N LYS A 413 3.69 23.09 3.24
CA LYS A 413 4.52 24.29 3.15
C LYS A 413 5.72 23.99 2.24
N LEU A 414 5.78 24.71 1.11
CA LEU A 414 6.85 24.58 0.13
C LEU A 414 8.24 24.83 0.73
N PRO A 415 9.29 24.16 0.22
CA PRO A 415 10.66 24.36 0.68
C PRO A 415 11.19 25.71 0.22
N ASN A 416 12.11 26.27 1.00
CA ASN A 416 13.02 27.32 0.56
C ASN A 416 14.37 26.68 0.19
N LYS A 417 15.29 27.41 -0.45
CA LYS A 417 16.63 26.89 -0.81
C LYS A 417 17.41 26.21 0.33
N PRO A 418 17.32 26.64 1.61
CA PRO A 418 17.96 25.93 2.72
C PRO A 418 17.33 24.56 3.05
N ASP A 419 16.07 24.35 2.68
CA ASP A 419 15.33 23.10 2.89
C ASP A 419 15.67 22.04 1.82
N ILE A 420 16.44 22.42 0.78
CA ILE A 420 17.00 21.52 -0.23
C ILE A 420 18.45 21.22 0.15
N ILE A 421 18.74 19.96 0.45
CA ILE A 421 20.02 19.50 0.99
C ILE A 421 20.61 18.49 0.01
N CYS A 422 21.84 18.74 -0.44
CA CYS A 422 22.53 17.88 -1.38
C CYS A 422 23.43 16.91 -0.63
N PHE A 423 23.24 15.62 -0.85
CA PHE A 423 24.02 14.53 -0.27
C PHE A 423 24.97 13.95 -1.33
N ALA A 424 26.26 13.94 -1.02
CA ALA A 424 27.24 13.12 -1.72
C ALA A 424 27.29 11.75 -1.05
N ASN A 425 26.91 10.70 -1.77
CA ASN A 425 27.05 9.33 -1.27
C ASN A 425 28.51 8.95 -1.50
N ILE A 426 29.37 9.19 -0.50
CA ILE A 426 30.83 9.10 -0.61
C ILE A 426 31.27 7.68 -1.03
N VAL A 427 31.34 7.40 -2.34
CA VAL A 427 31.73 6.07 -2.88
C VAL A 427 32.98 6.14 -3.77
N ARG A 428 33.57 7.32 -4.02
CA ARG A 428 34.86 7.41 -4.74
C ARG A 428 35.89 8.24 -3.98
N LYS A 429 36.44 7.68 -2.89
CA LYS A 429 37.58 8.24 -2.16
C LYS A 429 38.77 8.61 -3.05
N SER A 430 38.92 8.00 -4.24
CA SER A 430 40.06 8.23 -5.13
C SER A 430 39.92 9.45 -6.07
N ARG A 431 38.81 10.19 -6.06
CA ARG A 431 38.57 11.34 -6.98
C ARG A 431 37.94 12.58 -6.33
N LEU A 432 37.84 12.62 -5.00
CA LEU A 432 37.23 13.75 -4.29
C LEU A 432 38.21 14.92 -4.09
N GLY A 433 39.53 14.67 -4.06
CA GLY A 433 40.51 15.68 -3.65
C GLY A 433 40.41 16.04 -2.15
N GLU A 434 41.44 16.69 -1.59
CA GLU A 434 41.43 17.11 -0.18
C GLU A 434 40.45 18.27 0.08
N ASP A 435 40.34 19.21 -0.85
CA ASP A 435 39.48 20.39 -0.73
C ASP A 435 37.98 20.03 -0.68
N ALA A 436 37.53 19.05 -1.46
CA ALA A 436 36.14 18.59 -1.37
C ALA A 436 35.85 17.89 -0.05
N VAL A 437 36.82 17.15 0.50
CA VAL A 437 36.67 16.50 1.81
C VAL A 437 36.51 17.56 2.92
N VAL A 438 37.29 18.63 2.87
CA VAL A 438 37.14 19.77 3.81
C VAL A 438 35.77 20.42 3.62
N PHE A 439 35.38 20.72 2.38
CA PHE A 439 34.09 21.32 2.08
C PHE A 439 32.91 20.51 2.61
N PHE A 440 32.87 19.19 2.40
CA PHE A 440 31.81 18.31 2.91
C PHE A 440 31.84 18.16 4.43
N ARG A 441 33.00 18.28 5.06
CA ARG A 441 33.10 18.27 6.53
C ARG A 441 32.53 19.55 7.14
N GLU A 442 32.78 20.70 6.52
CA GLU A 442 32.24 21.99 6.97
C GLU A 442 30.75 22.16 6.62
N ASN A 443 30.28 21.48 5.58
CA ASN A 443 28.89 21.53 5.11
C ASN A 443 28.21 20.16 5.27
N ASP A 444 28.25 19.58 6.47
CA ASP A 444 27.68 18.26 6.74
C ASP A 444 26.17 18.21 6.43
N PRO A 445 25.74 17.49 5.38
CA PRO A 445 24.34 17.46 4.97
C PRO A 445 23.44 16.77 6.01
N TYR A 446 23.98 15.89 6.86
CA TYR A 446 23.20 15.23 7.92
C TYR A 446 22.85 16.21 9.04
N GLN A 447 23.80 17.04 9.47
CA GLN A 447 23.54 18.12 10.42
C GLN A 447 22.55 19.13 9.85
N MET A 448 22.70 19.53 8.58
CA MET A 448 21.76 20.41 7.90
C MET A 448 20.34 19.84 7.87
N LEU A 449 20.19 18.54 7.61
CA LEU A 449 18.90 17.86 7.61
C LEU A 449 18.25 17.90 8.99
N ARG A 450 18.98 17.55 10.06
CA ARG A 450 18.47 17.62 11.44
C ARG A 450 18.00 19.02 11.79
N MET A 451 18.77 20.07 11.46
CA MET A 451 18.35 21.46 11.69
C MET A 451 17.06 21.83 10.94
N SER A 452 16.91 21.38 9.70
CA SER A 452 15.69 21.62 8.90
C SER A 452 14.48 20.89 9.47
N ILE A 453 14.67 19.67 10.00
CA ILE A 453 13.61 18.92 10.70
C ILE A 453 13.19 19.64 11.99
N SER A 454 14.15 20.11 12.80
CA SER A 454 13.85 20.91 13.99
C SER A 454 13.00 22.15 13.66
N LYS A 455 13.37 22.88 12.60
CA LYS A 455 12.62 24.04 12.13
C LYS A 455 11.21 23.67 11.65
N ALA A 456 11.06 22.54 10.98
CA ALA A 456 9.76 22.04 10.54
C ALA A 456 8.84 21.75 11.74
N PHE A 457 9.35 21.05 12.75
CA PHE A 457 8.62 20.77 13.98
C PHE A 457 8.08 22.04 14.65
N VAL A 458 8.96 23.03 14.89
CA VAL A 458 8.57 24.31 15.51
C VAL A 458 7.53 25.06 14.67
N GLN A 459 7.60 24.97 13.34
CA GLN A 459 6.67 25.68 12.44
C GLN A 459 5.30 25.01 12.27
N VAL A 460 5.25 23.68 12.40
CA VAL A 460 4.09 22.86 12.04
C VAL A 460 3.35 22.37 13.28
N ARG A 461 4.05 21.84 14.29
CA ARG A 461 3.42 21.19 15.44
C ARG A 461 2.45 22.07 16.23
N PRO A 462 2.73 23.37 16.50
CA PRO A 462 1.75 24.24 17.16
C PRO A 462 0.46 24.40 16.36
N LYS A 463 0.58 24.50 15.03
CA LYS A 463 -0.59 24.60 14.15
C LYS A 463 -1.46 23.37 14.22
N ILE A 464 -0.89 22.19 14.51
CA ILE A 464 -1.62 20.91 14.69
C ILE A 464 -2.34 20.84 16.04
N LYS A 465 -1.84 21.52 17.08
CA LYS A 465 -2.42 21.45 18.44
C LYS A 465 -3.53 22.49 18.68
N ASP A 466 -3.55 23.59 17.92
CA ASP A 466 -4.42 24.76 18.15
C ASP A 466 -5.78 24.76 17.41
N HIS A 467 -6.32 23.59 17.06
CA HIS A 467 -7.53 23.52 16.22
C HIS A 467 -8.87 23.80 16.94
N ASN A 468 -8.90 24.00 18.25
CA ASN A 468 -10.11 24.30 19.06
C ASN A 468 -11.28 23.28 18.94
N ILE A 469 -11.07 22.08 18.37
CA ILE A 469 -12.11 21.05 18.28
C ILE A 469 -11.95 20.08 19.45
N HIS A 470 -12.90 20.10 20.38
CA HIS A 470 -12.91 19.19 21.53
C HIS A 470 -13.16 17.74 21.08
N GLN A 471 -12.70 16.75 21.87
CA GLN A 471 -12.82 15.34 21.51
C GLN A 471 -14.28 14.88 21.30
N SER A 472 -15.23 15.48 22.03
CA SER A 472 -16.67 15.23 21.89
C SER A 472 -17.29 15.83 20.63
N GLN A 473 -16.56 16.66 19.89
CA GLN A 473 -17.05 17.36 18.69
C GLN A 473 -16.51 16.73 17.38
N LYS A 474 -15.65 15.70 17.47
CA LYS A 474 -15.00 15.06 16.32
C LYS A 474 -15.98 14.50 15.28
N GLY A 475 -17.10 13.92 15.72
CA GLY A 475 -18.10 13.35 14.81
C GLY A 475 -19.07 14.38 14.21
N LYS A 476 -19.02 15.65 14.64
CA LYS A 476 -20.06 16.65 14.37
C LYS A 476 -19.53 18.01 13.92
N PHE A 477 -18.25 18.12 13.54
CA PHE A 477 -17.69 19.42 13.14
C PHE A 477 -18.09 19.84 11.72
N LEU A 478 -18.50 18.91 10.86
CA LEU A 478 -19.28 19.20 9.66
C LEU A 478 -20.65 18.57 9.80
N LEU A 479 -21.68 19.32 9.47
CA LEU A 479 -23.08 18.89 9.52
C LEU A 479 -23.73 19.21 8.17
N THR A 480 -24.77 18.47 7.81
CA THR A 480 -25.62 18.87 6.68
C THR A 480 -26.44 20.10 7.09
N LYS A 481 -26.55 21.08 6.20
CA LYS A 481 -27.35 22.31 6.42
C LYS A 481 -28.83 21.99 6.64
N GLU A 482 -29.31 20.95 5.97
CA GLU A 482 -30.65 20.42 6.11
C GLU A 482 -30.55 19.06 6.83
N PRO A 483 -31.47 18.71 7.74
CA PRO A 483 -31.53 17.37 8.31
C PRO A 483 -31.55 16.28 7.23
N LEU A 484 -30.85 15.17 7.46
CA LEU A 484 -30.78 14.05 6.51
C LEU A 484 -32.17 13.54 6.08
N ASN A 485 -33.17 13.62 6.96
CA ASN A 485 -34.58 13.28 6.67
C ASN A 485 -35.21 14.14 5.56
N GLU A 486 -34.75 15.37 5.37
CA GLU A 486 -35.31 16.29 4.37
C GLU A 486 -34.69 16.03 2.99
N ILE A 487 -33.43 15.58 2.93
CA ILE A 487 -32.73 15.24 1.69
C ILE A 487 -32.89 13.77 1.27
N ILE A 488 -33.28 12.87 2.17
CA ILE A 488 -33.40 11.44 1.85
C ILE A 488 -34.44 11.16 0.76
N GLY A 489 -35.53 11.93 0.73
CA GLY A 489 -36.53 11.83 -0.35
C GLY A 489 -35.94 12.19 -1.71
N GLN A 490 -35.06 13.19 -1.77
CA GLN A 490 -34.36 13.58 -3.01
C GLN A 490 -33.39 12.48 -3.46
N ILE A 491 -32.65 11.90 -2.51
CA ILE A 491 -31.74 10.78 -2.77
C ILE A 491 -32.52 9.58 -3.32
N ILE A 492 -33.60 9.16 -2.66
CA ILE A 492 -34.43 8.02 -3.09
C ILE A 492 -35.03 8.26 -4.49
N ASN A 493 -35.51 9.46 -4.77
CA ASN A 493 -36.05 9.81 -6.08
C ASN A 493 -34.97 9.75 -7.18
N GLY A 494 -33.76 10.24 -6.89
CA GLY A 494 -32.62 10.15 -7.79
C GLY A 494 -32.20 8.71 -8.06
N LEU A 495 -32.08 7.89 -7.00
CA LEU A 495 -31.74 6.47 -7.09
C LEU A 495 -32.79 5.69 -7.89
N THR A 496 -34.07 5.94 -7.61
CA THR A 496 -35.20 5.33 -8.33
C THR A 496 -35.14 5.64 -9.82
N SER A 497 -34.93 6.91 -10.17
CA SER A 497 -34.77 7.33 -11.58
C SER A 497 -33.60 6.63 -12.24
N SER A 498 -32.43 6.61 -11.59
CA SER A 498 -31.23 5.97 -12.15
C SER A 498 -31.37 4.46 -12.34
N ILE A 499 -32.05 3.76 -11.42
CA ILE A 499 -32.32 2.32 -11.55
C ILE A 499 -33.27 2.06 -12.73
N ASN A 500 -34.29 2.90 -12.90
CA ASN A 500 -35.25 2.79 -14.00
C ASN A 500 -34.59 3.08 -15.37
N ASP A 501 -33.70 4.06 -15.44
CA ASP A 501 -32.96 4.40 -16.66
C ASP A 501 -32.02 3.25 -17.06
N GLU A 502 -31.25 2.74 -16.11
CA GLU A 502 -30.34 1.60 -16.32
C GLU A 502 -31.10 0.33 -16.74
N TYR A 503 -32.23 0.04 -16.09
CA TYR A 503 -33.12 -1.04 -16.49
C TYR A 503 -33.66 -0.86 -17.92
N SER A 504 -34.10 0.34 -18.29
CA SER A 504 -34.68 0.59 -19.62
C SER A 504 -33.64 0.28 -20.71
N VAL A 505 -32.39 0.69 -20.51
CA VAL A 505 -31.27 0.35 -21.39
C VAL A 505 -31.02 -1.16 -21.46
N LEU A 506 -31.02 -1.87 -20.33
CA LEU A 506 -30.82 -3.32 -20.29
C LEU A 506 -31.99 -4.10 -20.92
N ARG A 507 -33.22 -3.63 -20.75
CA ARG A 507 -34.42 -4.21 -21.34
C ARG A 507 -34.38 -4.10 -22.87
N ASP A 508 -34.08 -2.92 -23.40
CA ASP A 508 -34.02 -2.66 -24.85
C ASP A 508 -32.92 -3.50 -25.52
N ARG A 509 -31.85 -3.82 -24.79
CA ARG A 509 -30.73 -4.64 -25.25
C ARG A 509 -30.85 -6.12 -24.90
N SER A 510 -31.87 -6.53 -24.14
CA SER A 510 -31.97 -7.88 -23.57
C SER A 510 -31.94 -9.01 -24.59
N ASN A 511 -32.47 -8.78 -25.80
CA ASN A 511 -32.45 -9.76 -26.90
C ASN A 511 -31.06 -9.95 -27.52
N LYS A 512 -30.16 -8.98 -27.36
CA LYS A 512 -28.79 -8.96 -27.90
C LYS A 512 -27.73 -9.30 -26.84
N LEU A 513 -28.07 -9.16 -25.56
CA LEU A 513 -27.19 -9.50 -24.44
C LEU A 513 -26.98 -11.01 -24.33
N HIS A 514 -25.74 -11.47 -24.24
CA HIS A 514 -25.45 -12.88 -24.00
C HIS A 514 -25.81 -13.30 -22.56
N HIS A 515 -26.09 -14.59 -22.32
CA HIS A 515 -26.46 -15.06 -20.97
C HIS A 515 -25.32 -14.88 -19.96
N TRP A 516 -24.07 -15.10 -20.38
CA TRP A 516 -22.88 -14.81 -19.56
C TRP A 516 -22.77 -13.34 -19.13
N THR A 517 -23.22 -12.41 -19.96
CA THR A 517 -23.26 -10.99 -19.57
C THR A 517 -24.23 -10.80 -18.42
N VAL A 518 -25.42 -11.41 -18.48
CA VAL A 518 -26.43 -11.37 -17.40
C VAL A 518 -25.90 -12.00 -16.12
N ASP A 519 -25.20 -13.13 -16.20
CA ASP A 519 -24.57 -13.77 -15.05
C ASP A 519 -23.50 -12.87 -14.44
N ALA A 520 -22.65 -12.25 -15.28
CA ALA A 520 -21.66 -11.30 -14.81
C ALA A 520 -22.29 -10.07 -14.14
N VAL A 521 -23.43 -9.55 -14.64
CA VAL A 521 -24.17 -8.48 -13.97
C VAL A 521 -24.54 -8.87 -12.54
N LEU A 522 -25.23 -10.00 -12.41
CA LEU A 522 -25.80 -10.45 -11.13
C LEU A 522 -24.69 -10.85 -10.15
N TRP A 523 -23.64 -11.49 -10.66
CA TRP A 523 -22.46 -11.85 -9.89
C TRP A 523 -21.73 -10.63 -9.34
N ASN A 524 -21.54 -9.60 -10.17
CA ASN A 524 -20.86 -8.38 -9.73
C ASN A 524 -21.72 -7.56 -8.77
N LEU A 525 -23.04 -7.53 -8.94
CA LEU A 525 -23.94 -6.95 -7.94
C LEU A 525 -23.87 -7.71 -6.61
N TYR A 526 -23.88 -9.05 -6.65
CA TYR A 526 -23.77 -9.89 -5.46
C TYR A 526 -22.45 -9.68 -4.70
N HIS A 527 -21.34 -9.47 -5.41
CA HIS A 527 -20.01 -9.23 -4.84
C HIS A 527 -19.64 -7.75 -4.66
N GLY A 528 -20.52 -6.81 -5.02
CA GLY A 528 -20.29 -5.37 -4.89
C GLY A 528 -19.13 -4.84 -5.74
N ARG A 529 -18.98 -5.29 -6.99
CA ARG A 529 -17.92 -4.85 -7.91
C ARG A 529 -18.49 -4.17 -9.17
N PRO A 530 -17.84 -3.13 -9.73
CA PRO A 530 -18.20 -2.62 -11.04
C PRO A 530 -17.83 -3.63 -12.14
N HIS A 531 -18.70 -3.78 -13.15
CA HIS A 531 -18.49 -4.71 -14.27
C HIS A 531 -18.52 -4.00 -15.63
N VAL A 532 -17.63 -4.42 -16.52
CA VAL A 532 -17.70 -4.13 -17.95
C VAL A 532 -17.61 -5.46 -18.70
N SER A 533 -18.67 -5.81 -19.43
CA SER A 533 -18.70 -7.02 -20.26
C SER A 533 -17.99 -6.74 -21.58
N TYR A 534 -16.88 -7.43 -21.85
CA TYR A 534 -16.10 -7.34 -23.09
C TYR A 534 -16.29 -8.58 -23.98
N ALA A 535 -17.54 -9.05 -24.13
CA ALA A 535 -17.84 -10.15 -25.04
C ALA A 535 -17.62 -9.69 -26.49
N GLN A 536 -16.70 -10.34 -27.22
CA GLN A 536 -16.17 -9.89 -28.51
C GLN A 536 -17.15 -9.89 -29.69
N VAL A 537 -18.37 -10.39 -29.53
CA VAL A 537 -19.31 -10.48 -30.66
C VAL A 537 -20.57 -9.62 -30.47
N TRP A 538 -20.99 -9.28 -29.25
CA TRP A 538 -22.21 -8.47 -29.05
C TRP A 538 -22.15 -7.63 -27.74
N GLU A 539 -22.16 -6.31 -27.94
CA GLU A 539 -22.47 -5.19 -27.02
C GLU A 539 -21.63 -4.98 -25.74
N ASN A 540 -20.81 -3.91 -25.75
CA ASN A 540 -20.26 -3.29 -24.54
C ASN A 540 -21.40 -2.72 -23.68
N VAL A 541 -21.76 -3.43 -22.61
CA VAL A 541 -22.71 -2.94 -21.59
C VAL A 541 -21.95 -2.65 -20.32
N SER A 542 -22.02 -1.40 -19.88
CA SER A 542 -21.47 -0.91 -18.62
C SER A 542 -22.61 -0.73 -17.63
N ILE A 543 -22.42 -1.28 -16.43
CA ILE A 543 -23.39 -1.18 -15.34
C ILE A 543 -22.80 -0.32 -14.25
N LYS A 544 -23.58 0.69 -13.86
CA LYS A 544 -23.18 1.80 -13.01
C LYS A 544 -24.03 1.89 -11.74
N THR A 545 -24.73 0.84 -11.34
CA THR A 545 -25.66 0.86 -10.21
C THR A 545 -25.04 1.45 -8.93
N PHE A 546 -23.89 0.94 -8.48
CA PHE A 546 -23.19 1.47 -7.30
C PHE A 546 -22.54 2.85 -7.54
N SER A 547 -21.96 3.10 -8.72
CA SER A 547 -21.32 4.39 -9.01
C SER A 547 -22.32 5.53 -9.18
N ASN A 548 -23.51 5.23 -9.71
CA ASN A 548 -24.66 6.13 -9.74
C ASN A 548 -25.18 6.38 -8.32
N PHE A 549 -25.23 5.35 -7.47
CA PHE A 549 -25.63 5.52 -6.06
C PHE A 549 -24.72 6.49 -5.32
N ILE A 550 -23.40 6.25 -5.37
CA ILE A 550 -22.39 7.12 -4.73
C ILE A 550 -22.51 8.54 -5.28
N ARG A 551 -22.61 8.69 -6.61
CA ARG A 551 -22.76 10.00 -7.26
C ARG A 551 -24.01 10.73 -6.74
N ILE A 552 -25.17 10.09 -6.73
CA ILE A 552 -26.44 10.70 -6.30
C ILE A 552 -26.39 11.11 -4.83
N CYS A 553 -25.79 10.26 -3.97
CA CYS A 553 -25.60 10.62 -2.56
C CYS A 553 -24.66 11.82 -2.42
N MET A 554 -23.53 11.83 -3.14
CA MET A 554 -22.58 12.95 -3.13
C MET A 554 -23.19 14.26 -3.66
N GLU A 555 -23.98 14.23 -4.74
CA GLU A 555 -24.67 15.40 -5.29
C GLU A 555 -25.62 16.05 -4.26
N ASN A 556 -26.23 15.21 -3.41
CA ASN A 556 -27.11 15.65 -2.33
C ASN A 556 -26.39 15.98 -1.02
N LEU A 557 -25.11 15.60 -0.89
CA LEU A 557 -24.23 15.85 0.25
C LEU A 557 -23.03 16.72 -0.15
N THR A 558 -23.27 17.73 -1.00
CA THR A 558 -22.23 18.64 -1.53
C THR A 558 -21.75 19.68 -0.51
N PRO A 559 -20.59 20.34 -0.71
CA PRO A 559 -20.01 21.33 0.22
C PRO A 559 -20.89 22.57 0.42
N SER A 560 -21.74 22.85 -0.56
CA SER A 560 -22.76 23.91 -0.51
C SER A 560 -23.93 23.54 0.40
N LYS A 561 -24.18 22.24 0.62
CA LYS A 561 -25.17 21.67 1.55
C LYS A 561 -24.56 21.22 2.89
N ILE A 562 -23.25 21.39 3.09
CA ILE A 562 -22.54 21.11 4.34
C ILE A 562 -22.20 22.43 5.05
N GLU A 563 -22.56 22.51 6.34
CA GLU A 563 -22.17 23.56 7.26
C GLU A 563 -21.06 23.11 8.20
N ILE A 564 -20.33 24.10 8.72
CA ILE A 564 -19.29 23.91 9.71
C ILE A 564 -19.93 24.05 11.08
N GLY A 565 -20.06 22.93 11.81
CA GLY A 565 -20.68 22.86 13.14
C GLY A 565 -19.78 23.34 14.29
N VAL A 566 -18.49 23.61 14.04
CA VAL A 566 -17.49 24.05 15.04
C VAL A 566 -16.60 25.15 14.44
N GLN A 567 -16.14 26.13 15.22
CA GLN A 567 -15.34 27.25 14.72
C GLN A 567 -14.01 26.78 14.07
N MET A 568 -14.00 26.71 12.73
CA MET A 568 -12.87 26.27 11.91
C MET A 568 -12.17 27.47 11.28
N GLY A 569 -11.25 28.12 12.00
CA GLY A 569 -10.57 29.38 11.64
C GLY A 569 -10.31 29.63 10.14
N LYS A 570 -9.07 29.44 9.66
CA LYS A 570 -8.68 29.69 8.24
C LYS A 570 -8.68 28.43 7.37
N TYR A 571 -9.13 27.29 7.91
CA TYR A 571 -8.99 25.96 7.29
C TYR A 571 -10.32 25.36 6.81
N SER A 572 -11.40 26.17 6.74
CA SER A 572 -12.76 25.75 6.40
C SER A 572 -12.84 24.95 5.11
N ASP A 573 -12.27 25.47 4.03
CA ASP A 573 -12.43 24.92 2.68
C ASP A 573 -11.66 23.60 2.54
N ARG A 574 -10.48 23.54 3.17
CA ARG A 574 -9.65 22.35 3.26
C ARG A 574 -10.34 21.22 4.01
N VAL A 575 -10.99 21.52 5.12
CA VAL A 575 -11.71 20.51 5.90
C VAL A 575 -12.90 19.96 5.10
N LYS A 576 -13.62 20.82 4.37
CA LYS A 576 -14.72 20.38 3.50
C LYS A 576 -14.26 19.42 2.40
N LEU A 577 -13.16 19.74 1.72
CA LEU A 577 -12.60 18.88 0.66
C LEU A 577 -12.16 17.52 1.22
N GLU A 578 -11.51 17.50 2.39
CA GLU A 578 -11.10 16.23 3.00
C GLU A 578 -12.30 15.41 3.46
N PHE A 579 -13.33 16.07 4.00
CA PHE A 579 -14.58 15.42 4.35
C PHE A 579 -15.28 14.79 3.15
N GLU A 580 -15.35 15.48 2.01
CA GLU A 580 -15.94 14.89 0.80
C GLU A 580 -15.20 13.64 0.34
N SER A 581 -13.86 13.67 0.38
CA SER A 581 -13.02 12.52 0.04
C SER A 581 -13.31 11.33 0.95
N ASN A 582 -13.39 11.56 2.27
CA ASN A 582 -13.71 10.53 3.25
C ASN A 582 -15.15 10.05 3.13
N LEU A 583 -16.10 10.95 2.92
CA LEU A 583 -17.50 10.63 2.73
C LEU A 583 -17.69 9.74 1.50
N LYS A 584 -16.99 10.01 0.40
CA LYS A 584 -17.05 9.15 -0.80
C LYS A 584 -16.63 7.70 -0.50
N LEU A 585 -15.63 7.49 0.36
CA LEU A 585 -15.20 6.15 0.79
C LEU A 585 -16.27 5.46 1.65
N GLU A 586 -16.86 6.18 2.60
CA GLU A 586 -17.94 5.66 3.45
C GLU A 586 -19.21 5.37 2.62
N LEU A 587 -19.53 6.20 1.64
CA LEU A 587 -20.68 6.01 0.76
C LEU A 587 -20.55 4.77 -0.15
N ASP A 588 -19.34 4.33 -0.48
CA ASP A 588 -19.14 3.03 -1.15
C ASP A 588 -19.61 1.88 -0.26
N GLN A 589 -19.33 1.94 1.05
CA GLN A 589 -19.82 0.96 2.01
C GLN A 589 -21.34 1.04 2.18
N VAL A 590 -21.90 2.25 2.24
CA VAL A 590 -23.36 2.44 2.30
C VAL A 590 -24.04 1.85 1.06
N ALA A 591 -23.49 2.12 -0.13
CA ALA A 591 -24.01 1.60 -1.38
C ALA A 591 -23.96 0.06 -1.42
N ARG A 592 -22.99 -0.59 -0.77
CA ARG A 592 -22.97 -2.06 -0.63
C ARG A 592 -24.00 -2.53 0.39
N LYS A 593 -24.02 -1.92 1.57
CA LYS A 593 -24.87 -2.32 2.70
C LYS A 593 -26.35 -2.26 2.36
N ILE A 594 -26.79 -1.20 1.69
CA ILE A 594 -28.20 -1.02 1.29
C ILE A 594 -28.71 -2.19 0.42
N PHE A 595 -27.86 -2.78 -0.43
CA PHE A 595 -28.23 -3.87 -1.34
C PHE A 595 -27.89 -5.27 -0.82
N LEU A 596 -26.83 -5.40 -0.01
CA LEU A 596 -26.23 -6.70 0.30
C LEU A 596 -26.30 -7.09 1.78
N GLU A 597 -26.55 -6.13 2.68
CA GLU A 597 -26.55 -6.36 4.12
C GLU A 597 -27.89 -5.95 4.73
N SER A 598 -28.37 -6.74 5.67
CA SER A 598 -29.61 -6.49 6.41
C SER A 598 -29.36 -5.51 7.55
N VAL A 599 -30.44 -4.88 8.03
CA VAL A 599 -30.42 -4.06 9.25
C VAL A 599 -30.01 -4.89 10.48
N ASP A 600 -30.43 -6.16 10.50
CA ASP A 600 -30.12 -7.15 11.54
C ASP A 600 -29.15 -8.19 10.98
N SER A 601 -27.90 -8.18 11.47
CA SER A 601 -26.83 -9.08 11.02
C SER A 601 -27.12 -10.57 11.19
N SER A 602 -28.16 -10.94 11.95
CA SER A 602 -28.64 -12.31 12.08
C SER A 602 -29.53 -12.76 10.91
N GLN A 603 -29.97 -11.84 10.04
CA GLN A 603 -30.84 -12.11 8.90
C GLN A 603 -30.10 -11.90 7.58
N THR A 604 -30.42 -12.69 6.57
CA THR A 604 -29.95 -12.46 5.20
C THR A 604 -30.75 -11.35 4.53
N ASN A 605 -30.08 -10.47 3.77
CA ASN A 605 -30.74 -9.39 3.03
C ASN A 605 -31.58 -9.98 1.88
N SER A 606 -32.87 -9.65 1.82
CA SER A 606 -33.79 -10.16 0.80
C SER A 606 -33.42 -9.73 -0.63
N CYS A 607 -32.82 -8.56 -0.81
CA CYS A 607 -32.27 -8.12 -2.10
C CYS A 607 -31.08 -8.99 -2.50
N LYS A 608 -30.15 -9.28 -1.57
CA LYS A 608 -29.01 -10.18 -1.81
C LYS A 608 -29.46 -11.60 -2.19
N GLU A 609 -30.42 -12.15 -1.46
CA GLU A 609 -31.01 -13.46 -1.76
C GLU A 609 -31.68 -13.47 -3.13
N THR A 610 -32.42 -12.41 -3.47
CA THR A 610 -33.06 -12.27 -4.77
C THR A 610 -32.03 -12.19 -5.90
N ILE A 611 -30.95 -11.42 -5.73
CA ILE A 611 -29.85 -11.34 -6.71
C ILE A 611 -29.22 -12.73 -6.92
N LEU A 612 -28.97 -13.48 -5.84
CA LEU A 612 -28.43 -14.84 -5.89
C LEU A 612 -29.38 -15.82 -6.60
N GLN A 613 -30.68 -15.72 -6.30
CA GLN A 613 -31.70 -16.53 -6.96
C GLN A 613 -31.78 -16.22 -8.46
N LEU A 614 -31.74 -14.94 -8.85
CA LEU A 614 -31.70 -14.51 -10.24
C LEU A 614 -30.43 -15.00 -10.95
N ALA A 615 -29.29 -15.03 -10.25
CA ALA A 615 -28.03 -15.55 -10.78
C ALA A 615 -28.15 -17.06 -11.10
N ARG A 616 -28.86 -17.82 -10.27
CA ARG A 616 -29.12 -19.26 -10.48
C ARG A 616 -30.29 -19.56 -11.43
N THR A 617 -31.07 -18.55 -11.81
CA THR A 617 -32.22 -18.72 -12.71
C THR A 617 -31.76 -18.94 -14.15
N SER A 618 -32.42 -19.86 -14.86
CA SER A 618 -32.11 -20.17 -16.27
C SER A 618 -32.37 -18.96 -17.18
N LYS A 619 -31.39 -18.63 -18.04
CA LYS A 619 -31.34 -17.35 -18.78
C LYS A 619 -32.16 -17.32 -20.07
N TYR A 620 -33.18 -18.16 -20.18
CA TYR A 620 -34.08 -18.22 -21.34
C TYR A 620 -34.95 -16.95 -21.47
N ASN A 621 -35.17 -16.21 -20.37
CA ASN A 621 -35.90 -14.94 -20.35
C ASN A 621 -35.11 -13.83 -19.61
N LYS A 622 -34.16 -13.21 -20.31
CA LYS A 622 -33.25 -12.18 -19.77
C LYS A 622 -33.98 -10.91 -19.35
N TRP A 623 -35.05 -10.52 -20.07
CA TRP A 623 -35.82 -9.31 -19.73
C TRP A 623 -36.53 -9.46 -18.38
N LYS A 624 -37.07 -10.66 -18.08
CA LYS A 624 -37.72 -10.93 -16.80
C LYS A 624 -36.72 -10.87 -15.65
N ILE A 625 -35.51 -11.38 -15.87
CA ILE A 625 -34.42 -11.32 -14.88
C ILE A 625 -34.04 -9.87 -14.55
N PHE A 626 -33.94 -9.00 -15.55
CA PHE A 626 -33.68 -7.57 -15.32
C PHE A 626 -34.88 -6.86 -14.65
N ASP A 627 -36.11 -7.27 -14.95
CA ASP A 627 -37.30 -6.71 -14.32
C ASP A 627 -37.41 -7.07 -12.84
N ASP A 628 -37.10 -8.33 -12.50
CA ASP A 628 -37.08 -8.80 -11.13
C ASP A 628 -35.90 -8.22 -10.34
N LEU A 629 -34.74 -8.04 -10.97
CA LEU A 629 -33.60 -7.30 -10.42
C LEU A 629 -33.97 -5.84 -10.13
N ARG A 630 -34.64 -5.16 -11.07
CA ARG A 630 -35.12 -3.80 -10.88
C ARG A 630 -36.03 -3.71 -9.64
N LYS A 631 -37.01 -4.60 -9.51
CA LYS A 631 -37.94 -4.59 -8.37
C LYS A 631 -37.20 -4.76 -7.03
N CYS A 632 -36.23 -5.67 -6.94
CA CYS A 632 -35.49 -5.86 -5.70
C CYS A 632 -34.61 -4.64 -5.35
N LEU A 633 -33.95 -4.04 -6.33
CA LEU A 633 -33.14 -2.83 -6.13
C LEU A 633 -34.01 -1.63 -5.71
N LEU A 634 -35.18 -1.44 -6.33
CA LEU A 634 -36.13 -0.40 -5.95
C LEU A 634 -36.65 -0.57 -4.52
N ASN A 635 -36.95 -1.82 -4.12
CA ASN A 635 -37.34 -2.11 -2.75
C ASN A 635 -36.21 -1.81 -1.76
N ALA A 636 -34.96 -2.14 -2.09
CA ALA A 636 -33.81 -1.85 -1.23
C ALA A 636 -33.60 -0.33 -1.02
N VAL A 637 -33.60 0.47 -2.09
CA VAL A 637 -33.36 1.92 -1.97
C VAL A 637 -34.51 2.70 -1.34
N SER A 638 -35.72 2.12 -1.29
CA SER A 638 -36.90 2.79 -0.70
C SER A 638 -36.98 2.66 0.82
N GLN A 639 -36.06 1.91 1.46
CA GLN A 639 -36.00 1.77 2.92
C GLN A 639 -35.44 3.04 3.58
N GLN A 640 -36.31 4.03 3.80
CA GLN A 640 -35.94 5.36 4.29
C GLN A 640 -35.16 5.33 5.61
N SER A 641 -35.63 4.61 6.63
CA SER A 641 -34.97 4.55 7.93
C SER A 641 -33.58 3.92 7.86
N TYR A 642 -33.46 2.79 7.17
CA TYR A 642 -32.19 2.09 7.04
C TYR A 642 -31.17 2.91 6.24
N LEU A 643 -31.59 3.51 5.13
CA LEU A 643 -30.73 4.41 4.35
C LEU A 643 -30.27 5.61 5.19
N LYS A 644 -31.16 6.18 6.00
CA LYS A 644 -30.84 7.30 6.90
C LYS A 644 -29.75 6.90 7.90
N ASP A 645 -29.92 5.77 8.58
CA ASP A 645 -28.97 5.30 9.60
C ASP A 645 -27.58 5.02 8.99
N LEU A 646 -27.54 4.46 7.78
CA LEU A 646 -26.31 4.25 7.02
C LEU A 646 -25.64 5.57 6.64
N LEU A 647 -26.40 6.57 6.17
CA LEU A 647 -25.88 7.88 5.79
C LEU A 647 -25.42 8.70 7.00
N ASP A 648 -26.15 8.67 8.12
CA ASP A 648 -25.75 9.29 9.38
C ASP A 648 -24.40 8.71 9.85
N SER A 649 -24.27 7.38 9.84
CA SER A 649 -23.03 6.68 10.20
C SER A 649 -21.87 7.05 9.26
N ALA A 650 -22.14 7.13 7.95
CA ALA A 650 -21.14 7.53 6.96
C ALA A 650 -20.64 8.96 7.18
N VAL A 651 -21.54 9.91 7.49
CA VAL A 651 -21.18 11.30 7.80
C VAL A 651 -20.35 11.37 9.10
N GLU A 652 -20.76 10.66 10.14
CA GLU A 652 -20.02 10.61 11.41
C GLU A 652 -18.62 10.00 11.23
N ASN A 653 -18.52 8.89 10.51
CA ASN A 653 -17.24 8.23 10.20
C ASN A 653 -16.35 9.10 9.31
N ALA A 654 -16.93 9.77 8.31
CA ALA A 654 -16.21 10.70 7.46
C ALA A 654 -15.66 11.89 8.26
N ASN A 655 -16.45 12.42 9.19
CA ASN A 655 -16.00 13.42 10.16
C ASN A 655 -14.85 12.88 11.02
N ASN A 656 -15.02 11.74 11.69
CA ASN A 656 -13.99 11.15 12.53
C ASN A 656 -12.69 10.89 11.77
N SER A 657 -12.78 10.39 10.53
CA SER A 657 -11.65 10.15 9.64
C SER A 657 -10.97 11.45 9.23
N THR A 658 -11.75 12.47 8.85
CA THR A 658 -11.26 13.79 8.47
C THR A 658 -10.55 14.47 9.62
N TYR A 659 -11.11 14.41 10.84
CA TYR A 659 -10.47 14.88 12.04
C TYR A 659 -9.15 14.15 12.29
N SER A 660 -9.18 12.81 12.24
CA SER A 660 -8.02 11.98 12.50
C SER A 660 -6.94 12.13 11.43
N ARG A 661 -7.26 12.65 10.25
CA ARG A 661 -6.30 12.92 9.19
C ARG A 661 -5.71 14.31 9.27
N LEU A 662 -6.54 15.32 9.52
CA LEU A 662 -6.09 16.71 9.52
C LEU A 662 -5.44 17.11 10.84
N PHE A 663 -5.84 16.47 11.95
CA PHE A 663 -5.59 16.96 13.31
C PHE A 663 -4.99 15.91 14.26
N LEU A 664 -4.89 14.64 13.86
CA LEU A 664 -4.20 13.53 14.56
C LEU A 664 -3.26 12.78 13.60
#